data_AF-A0A8J5PZP4-F1
#
_entry.id   AF-A0A8J5PZP4-F1
#
_cell.length_a   1.000
_cell.length_b   1.000
_cell.length_c   1.000
_cell.angle_alpha   90.00
_cell.angle_beta   90.00
_cell.angle_gamma   90.00
#
_symmetry.space_group_name_H-M   'P 1'
#
loop_
_entity.id
_entity.type
_entity.pdbx_description
1 polymer ?
#
loop_
_entity_poly.entity_id
_entity_poly.type
_entity_poly.pdbx_seq_one_letter_code
_entity_poly.pdbx_strand_id
1 'polypeptide(L)'
;MLWEYLGHSKRPRHVAMKNPEAKDILLSQLLVIIATILVIARLNLRLRIQKRKLLLSDIFMIAAWISGLITAAFSPVFAVLDAFDPSVHTTLKGYHGGTANLVLILKLLFASSFPFYTTLYLCKAALLAVYLQVFPEFMVKRRRFLWATIWDLRPSRTCPKWTYAVTFHVGWGLSFLGDLSALHVRRTLRLGIYFTFLLGTVNMAVSLVRFVMIWKAGADSSISLSTIVLWSALDVNIGLVVACLPSLRPYFGSRTKSQEPSRESNSWESTRKHSGFGNRTICFHSQQRGSEAWPSSSGSHARASFTMSPNSPSGPSNRGQSRRDPYGSLITPETSDETEPLFVVRSARFRTASPELRRLPLVQSMTRHIPPVFGSDVQRKIHEEVHSVLQARKLETPDTIVDIQMREQPDAPETARPTILVITPWIFGKEEEAHRIKAVEQIVKVSTKLIREAGDNDTQLHVEIIAPELSTCIYFSPVRDEPQLFKQWDHIRPLVNRRLDAHSSTRGRMTLIALLRYGLKFNTSKNPITIYISVNYDSEEEHWQSVIDDIQSNLSKFGYPALPVHIEHNVGVHSADFEELLPMGDRKKLRSKISGGNLRIEGDYKAKIDLGDPIGAARYVEKGKDKGNPLFGTFGCYIEIKKKGSSRWEKYGLTNYHVVRPAINGFELEVGKKGVTQIASPQVRSNLHRVDNVGFKPSSMIPAVAFECPPRIKHNYTIWAINDEISQREKVEACTSPYETAQEQKATSDLLETEKKHFIEEKAAKIAHFNKGLHTIGKLYAASGFKERSDDQGRLDWALININNSRVGNNQLPGKETWKRWGGDAPFLTYNKPLRPQAMSIRLNPPTGMQRTTDGWKLGATTGATAGEFHSIKFQVNLLDDRHLNVPTSTEYAFQSRNLDLGRFSCRGDSGSVVYDERGGIVGLMFRGQVLNGASEQSGGLIYVTPIEHVFNSIKGAHRKDEIEDIRIAEN
;
A
#
# COMPACT_ATOMS: atom_id res chain seq x y z
N MET A 1 -61.05 29.91 -43.36
CA MET A 1 -62.49 29.59 -43.50
C MET A 1 -62.81 28.55 -42.44
N LEU A 2 -63.55 28.93 -41.40
CA LEU A 2 -65.02 28.92 -41.38
C LEU A 2 -65.58 27.49 -41.45
N TRP A 3 -65.58 26.77 -40.32
CA TRP A 3 -66.75 26.56 -39.45
C TRP A 3 -66.30 25.66 -38.29
N GLU A 4 -66.60 25.97 -37.02
CA GLU A 4 -67.92 25.77 -36.36
C GLU A 4 -68.33 24.28 -36.32
N TYR A 5 -68.96 23.76 -35.27
CA TYR A 5 -69.30 24.33 -33.97
C TYR A 5 -69.36 23.20 -32.92
N LEU A 6 -69.27 23.61 -31.67
CA LEU A 6 -69.90 23.02 -30.49
C LEU A 6 -70.93 21.89 -30.72
N GLY A 7 -70.79 20.82 -29.94
CA GLY A 7 -71.86 20.54 -28.96
C GLY A 7 -72.31 19.08 -28.77
N HIS A 8 -72.45 18.72 -27.49
CA HIS A 8 -73.32 17.66 -26.95
C HIS A 8 -72.98 16.18 -27.28
N SER A 9 -73.26 15.19 -26.42
CA SER A 9 -73.59 15.21 -24.98
C SER A 9 -73.59 13.79 -24.37
N LYS A 10 -72.99 13.64 -23.18
CA LYS A 10 -73.29 12.66 -22.10
C LYS A 10 -73.36 11.14 -22.43
N ARG A 11 -72.31 10.43 -21.94
CA ARG A 11 -72.35 9.25 -21.01
C ARG A 11 -72.93 7.91 -21.54
N PRO A 12 -72.57 6.73 -20.96
CA PRO A 12 -72.08 6.51 -19.60
C PRO A 12 -70.73 5.76 -19.44
N ARG A 13 -70.34 5.60 -18.17
CA ARG A 13 -69.10 4.97 -17.72
C ARG A 13 -69.06 3.48 -18.08
N HIS A 14 -68.00 3.04 -18.75
CA HIS A 14 -67.41 1.72 -18.47
C HIS A 14 -66.01 1.90 -17.92
N VAL A 15 -65.76 1.30 -16.76
CA VAL A 15 -64.45 1.31 -16.10
C VAL A 15 -63.52 0.37 -16.85
N ALA A 16 -62.51 0.93 -17.51
CA ALA A 16 -61.40 0.18 -18.10
C ALA A 16 -60.08 0.78 -17.61
N MET A 17 -59.51 0.19 -16.54
CA MET A 17 -58.18 0.56 -16.06
C MET A 17 -57.14 0.18 -17.12
N LYS A 18 -56.58 1.19 -17.78
CA LYS A 18 -55.53 1.06 -18.80
C LYS A 18 -54.32 1.97 -18.51
N ASN A 19 -53.81 1.98 -17.27
CA ASN A 19 -52.43 2.38 -16.98
C ASN A 19 -51.63 1.15 -16.52
N PRO A 20 -50.42 0.89 -17.07
CA PRO A 20 -49.53 -0.16 -16.57
C PRO A 20 -49.13 0.05 -15.09
N GLU A 21 -48.96 1.30 -14.67
CA GLU A 21 -48.46 1.71 -13.34
C GLU A 21 -49.20 1.06 -12.16
N ALA A 22 -50.53 0.92 -12.24
CA ALA A 22 -51.33 0.40 -11.14
C ALA A 22 -51.08 -1.09 -10.87
N LYS A 23 -50.68 -1.87 -11.90
CA LYS A 23 -50.49 -3.33 -11.78
C LYS A 23 -49.22 -3.67 -11.01
N ASP A 24 -48.13 -2.96 -11.27
CA ASP A 24 -46.83 -3.23 -10.65
C ASP A 24 -46.83 -2.83 -9.17
N ILE A 25 -47.49 -1.71 -8.84
CA ILE A 25 -47.73 -1.31 -7.45
C ILE A 25 -48.57 -2.38 -6.74
N LEU A 26 -49.71 -2.79 -7.33
CA LEU A 26 -50.58 -3.83 -6.75
C LEU A 26 -49.84 -5.15 -6.50
N LEU A 27 -49.02 -5.57 -7.47
CA LEU A 27 -48.20 -6.78 -7.37
C LEU A 27 -47.16 -6.67 -6.23
N SER A 28 -46.49 -5.53 -6.11
CA SER A 28 -45.52 -5.28 -5.03
C SER A 28 -46.17 -5.36 -3.64
N GLN A 29 -47.36 -4.78 -3.47
CA GLN A 29 -48.08 -4.80 -2.18
C GLN A 29 -48.63 -6.20 -1.85
N LEU A 30 -49.10 -6.95 -2.87
CA LEU A 30 -49.56 -8.33 -2.69
C LEU A 30 -48.42 -9.26 -2.21
N LEU A 31 -47.18 -9.06 -2.69
CA LEU A 31 -46.00 -9.78 -2.21
C LEU A 31 -45.68 -9.46 -0.75
N VAL A 32 -45.81 -8.20 -0.33
CA VAL A 32 -45.62 -7.76 1.07
C VAL A 32 -46.66 -8.40 2.00
N ILE A 33 -47.91 -8.53 1.57
CA ILE A 33 -48.96 -9.21 2.31
C ILE A 33 -48.62 -10.70 2.49
N ILE A 34 -48.18 -11.39 1.43
CA ILE A 34 -47.76 -12.80 1.49
C ILE A 34 -46.57 -13.00 2.45
N ALA A 35 -45.53 -12.17 2.34
CA ALA A 35 -44.37 -12.21 3.23
C ALA A 35 -44.78 -11.98 4.69
N THR A 36 -45.67 -11.02 4.94
CA THR A 36 -46.21 -10.69 6.27
C THR A 36 -46.98 -11.87 6.88
N ILE A 37 -47.86 -12.52 6.12
CA ILE A 37 -48.61 -13.71 6.58
C ILE A 37 -47.65 -14.83 7.01
N LEU A 38 -46.56 -15.05 6.26
CA LEU A 38 -45.57 -16.09 6.56
C LEU A 38 -44.71 -15.76 7.79
N VAL A 39 -44.35 -14.50 8.00
CA VAL A 39 -43.68 -14.03 9.24
C VAL A 39 -44.61 -14.21 10.45
N ILE A 40 -45.88 -13.83 10.33
CA ILE A 40 -46.88 -14.02 11.40
C ILE A 40 -47.08 -15.52 11.71
N ALA A 41 -47.20 -16.37 10.69
CA ALA A 41 -47.31 -17.82 10.85
C ALA A 41 -46.08 -18.41 11.59
N ARG A 42 -44.87 -17.94 11.26
CA ARG A 42 -43.62 -18.32 11.94
C ARG A 42 -43.64 -17.96 13.42
N LEU A 43 -44.06 -16.73 13.75
CA LEU A 43 -44.12 -16.26 15.14
C LEU A 43 -45.21 -16.97 15.94
N ASN A 44 -46.39 -17.19 15.34
CA ASN A 44 -47.49 -17.93 15.95
C ASN A 44 -47.09 -19.38 16.28
N LEU A 45 -46.40 -20.05 15.35
CA LEU A 45 -45.84 -21.39 15.56
C LEU A 45 -44.85 -21.43 16.74
N ARG A 46 -43.95 -20.45 16.84
CA ARG A 46 -42.95 -20.39 17.91
C ARG A 46 -43.57 -20.10 19.29
N LEU A 47 -44.46 -19.10 19.35
CA LEU A 47 -45.01 -18.57 20.60
C LEU A 47 -46.23 -19.36 21.12
N ARG A 48 -47.23 -19.66 20.27
CA ARG A 48 -48.46 -20.35 20.70
C ARG A 48 -48.35 -21.87 20.64
N ILE A 49 -47.84 -22.41 19.51
CA ILE A 49 -47.83 -23.87 19.29
C ILE A 49 -46.65 -24.52 20.01
N GLN A 50 -45.43 -23.98 19.87
CA GLN A 50 -44.22 -24.54 20.51
C GLN A 50 -44.01 -24.06 21.95
N LYS A 51 -44.68 -22.98 22.38
CA LYS A 51 -44.49 -22.33 23.69
C LYS A 51 -43.02 -22.02 24.03
N ARG A 52 -42.22 -21.60 23.04
CA ARG A 52 -40.79 -21.28 23.20
C ARG A 52 -40.55 -19.78 23.16
N LYS A 53 -39.53 -19.31 23.90
CA LYS A 53 -39.01 -17.93 23.79
C LYS A 53 -38.48 -17.69 22.36
N LEU A 54 -38.55 -16.43 21.90
CA LEU A 54 -38.00 -16.02 20.61
C LEU A 54 -36.50 -16.32 20.55
N LEU A 55 -36.04 -16.91 19.45
CA LEU A 55 -34.61 -17.11 19.22
C LEU A 55 -34.03 -15.91 18.44
N LEU A 56 -32.70 -15.78 18.45
CA LEU A 56 -32.00 -14.70 17.76
C LEU A 56 -32.39 -14.59 16.26
N SER A 57 -32.61 -15.73 15.58
CA SER A 57 -33.14 -15.77 14.21
C SER A 57 -34.52 -15.13 14.06
N ASP A 58 -35.41 -15.27 15.05
CA ASP A 58 -36.76 -14.71 15.01
C ASP A 58 -36.73 -13.20 15.28
N ILE A 59 -35.82 -12.73 16.14
CA ILE A 59 -35.57 -11.30 16.37
C ILE A 59 -35.05 -10.63 15.09
N PHE A 60 -34.07 -11.24 14.41
CA PHE A 60 -33.59 -10.75 13.12
C PHE A 60 -34.68 -10.77 12.04
N MET A 61 -35.58 -11.77 12.03
CA MET A 61 -36.73 -11.78 11.11
C MET A 61 -37.74 -10.67 11.40
N ILE A 62 -38.05 -10.36 12.66
CA ILE A 62 -38.95 -9.25 13.02
C ILE A 62 -38.34 -7.92 12.56
N ALA A 63 -37.05 -7.70 12.81
CA ALA A 63 -36.34 -6.51 12.37
C ALA A 63 -36.27 -6.41 10.82
N ALA A 64 -36.03 -7.53 10.13
CA ALA A 64 -36.07 -7.60 8.67
C ALA A 64 -37.47 -7.25 8.14
N TRP A 65 -38.53 -7.80 8.72
CA TRP A 65 -39.91 -7.55 8.31
C TRP A 65 -40.32 -6.09 8.49
N ILE A 66 -39.99 -5.47 9.62
CA ILE A 66 -40.23 -4.02 9.86
C ILE A 66 -39.47 -3.18 8.82
N SER A 67 -38.20 -3.49 8.57
CA SER A 67 -37.40 -2.81 7.54
C SER A 67 -37.98 -3.01 6.12
N GLY A 68 -38.54 -4.18 5.83
CA GLY A 68 -39.20 -4.49 4.57
C GLY A 68 -40.50 -3.71 4.37
N LEU A 69 -41.31 -3.58 5.43
CA LEU A 69 -42.52 -2.73 5.42
C LEU A 69 -42.17 -1.25 5.18
N ILE A 70 -41.13 -0.74 5.83
CA ILE A 70 -40.63 0.62 5.61
C ILE A 70 -40.18 0.78 4.15
N THR A 71 -39.48 -0.20 3.58
CA THR A 71 -39.07 -0.20 2.16
C THR A 71 -40.29 -0.15 1.21
N ALA A 72 -41.32 -0.97 1.49
CA ALA A 72 -42.53 -1.02 0.69
C ALA A 72 -43.36 0.28 0.71
N ALA A 73 -43.35 0.99 1.85
CA ALA A 73 -44.09 2.24 2.05
C ALA A 73 -43.63 3.39 1.14
N PHE A 74 -42.42 3.35 0.58
CA PHE A 74 -41.97 4.34 -0.40
C PHE A 74 -42.67 4.19 -1.78
N SER A 75 -43.16 3.00 -2.13
CA SER A 75 -43.70 2.76 -3.49
C SER A 75 -44.97 3.57 -3.79
N PRO A 76 -45.98 3.66 -2.89
CA PRO A 76 -47.10 4.58 -3.07
C PRO A 76 -46.69 6.05 -3.12
N VAL A 77 -45.64 6.45 -2.38
CA VAL A 77 -45.16 7.84 -2.36
C VAL A 77 -44.54 8.23 -3.71
N PHE A 78 -43.75 7.35 -4.33
CA PHE A 78 -43.23 7.57 -5.68
C PHE A 78 -44.34 7.63 -6.74
N ALA A 79 -45.40 6.85 -6.59
CA ALA A 79 -46.57 6.89 -7.47
C ALA A 79 -47.34 8.22 -7.37
N VAL A 80 -47.52 8.77 -6.16
CA VAL A 80 -48.19 10.07 -5.92
C VAL A 80 -47.34 11.26 -6.41
N LEU A 81 -46.03 11.08 -6.60
CA LEU A 81 -45.12 12.11 -7.13
C LEU A 81 -44.91 11.99 -8.65
N ASP A 82 -45.73 11.22 -9.37
CA ASP A 82 -45.63 10.92 -10.80
C ASP A 82 -44.27 10.29 -11.23
N ALA A 83 -43.50 9.77 -10.27
CA ALA A 83 -42.16 9.23 -10.52
C ALA A 83 -42.16 7.83 -11.17
N PHE A 84 -43.34 7.25 -11.40
CA PHE A 84 -43.54 5.94 -12.03
C PHE A 84 -44.09 6.02 -13.47
N ASP A 85 -44.26 7.22 -14.02
CA ASP A 85 -44.55 7.41 -15.44
C ASP A 85 -43.51 6.66 -16.31
N PRO A 86 -43.91 5.92 -17.36
CA PRO A 86 -42.99 5.14 -18.20
C PRO A 86 -41.86 5.94 -18.87
N SER A 87 -42.04 7.25 -19.07
CA SER A 87 -41.03 8.18 -19.59
C SER A 87 -39.96 8.56 -18.56
N VAL A 88 -40.20 8.33 -17.26
CA VAL A 88 -39.27 8.65 -16.17
C VAL A 88 -38.25 7.54 -16.02
N HIS A 89 -37.08 7.78 -16.60
CA HIS A 89 -35.93 6.88 -16.47
C HIS A 89 -35.31 6.94 -15.08
N THR A 90 -34.44 5.98 -14.77
CA THR A 90 -33.75 5.88 -13.48
C THR A 90 -32.79 7.03 -13.17
N THR A 91 -32.43 7.83 -14.19
CA THR A 91 -31.69 9.10 -14.07
C THR A 91 -32.61 10.31 -13.86
N LEU A 92 -33.92 10.10 -13.72
CA LEU A 92 -35.00 11.10 -13.71
C LEU A 92 -35.14 11.91 -15.01
N LYS A 93 -34.45 11.49 -16.08
CA LYS A 93 -34.68 11.97 -17.45
C LYS A 93 -36.12 11.61 -17.87
N GLY A 94 -36.88 12.58 -18.34
CA GLY A 94 -38.31 12.46 -18.64
C GLY A 94 -39.26 12.89 -17.51
N TYR A 95 -38.75 13.26 -16.32
CA TYR A 95 -39.60 13.81 -15.27
C TYR A 95 -39.99 15.26 -15.55
N HIS A 96 -41.31 15.52 -15.68
CA HIS A 96 -41.87 16.84 -16.00
C HIS A 96 -42.44 17.60 -14.78
N GLY A 97 -42.30 17.06 -13.56
CA GLY A 97 -42.75 17.71 -12.33
C GLY A 97 -41.83 18.84 -11.84
N GLY A 98 -42.34 19.66 -10.91
CA GLY A 98 -41.60 20.80 -10.36
C GLY A 98 -40.31 20.43 -9.62
N THR A 99 -39.34 21.34 -9.59
CA THR A 99 -38.00 21.13 -9.01
C THR A 99 -38.01 20.70 -7.54
N ALA A 100 -38.98 21.17 -6.76
CA ALA A 100 -39.18 20.74 -5.37
C ALA A 100 -39.52 19.24 -5.27
N ASN A 101 -40.37 18.73 -6.16
CA ASN A 101 -40.74 17.31 -6.20
C ASN A 101 -39.57 16.46 -6.71
N LEU A 102 -38.80 16.94 -7.69
CA LEU A 102 -37.58 16.27 -8.16
C LEU A 102 -36.55 16.07 -7.02
N VAL A 103 -36.30 17.13 -6.23
CA VAL A 103 -35.40 17.06 -5.06
C VAL A 103 -35.96 16.13 -3.98
N LEU A 104 -37.28 16.11 -3.79
CA LEU A 104 -37.94 15.19 -2.87
C LEU A 104 -37.78 13.73 -3.32
N ILE A 105 -37.99 13.42 -4.61
CA ILE A 105 -37.79 12.07 -5.18
C ILE A 105 -36.34 11.62 -4.98
N LEU A 106 -35.35 12.47 -5.26
CA LEU A 106 -33.93 12.14 -5.03
C LEU A 106 -33.62 11.83 -3.56
N LYS A 107 -34.15 12.64 -2.63
CA LYS A 107 -34.01 12.38 -1.17
C LYS A 107 -34.69 11.08 -0.77
N LEU A 108 -35.87 10.77 -1.31
CA LEU A 108 -36.61 9.54 -1.03
C LEU A 108 -35.92 8.30 -1.63
N LEU A 109 -35.30 8.39 -2.82
CA LEU A 109 -34.51 7.30 -3.41
C LEU A 109 -33.24 7.00 -2.59
N PHE A 110 -32.57 8.04 -2.09
CA PHE A 110 -31.46 7.87 -1.17
C PHE A 110 -31.92 7.25 0.15
N ALA A 111 -33.02 7.75 0.73
CA ALA A 111 -33.58 7.26 1.99
C ALA A 111 -34.07 5.80 1.89
N SER A 112 -34.71 5.40 0.78
CA SER A 112 -35.24 4.04 0.58
C SER A 112 -34.16 2.96 0.43
N SER A 113 -32.92 3.36 0.10
CA SER A 113 -31.78 2.46 0.00
C SER A 113 -31.39 1.85 1.36
N PHE A 114 -31.49 2.62 2.46
CA PHE A 114 -31.14 2.15 3.81
C PHE A 114 -32.02 0.98 4.31
N PRO A 115 -33.38 1.07 4.32
CA PRO A 115 -34.22 -0.04 4.73
C PRO A 115 -34.18 -1.20 3.73
N PHE A 116 -33.95 -0.96 2.43
CA PHE A 116 -33.75 -2.02 1.44
C PHE A 116 -32.55 -2.91 1.80
N TYR A 117 -31.35 -2.33 1.95
CA TYR A 117 -30.15 -3.10 2.32
C TYR A 117 -30.27 -3.72 3.71
N THR A 118 -30.83 -2.98 4.68
CA THR A 118 -31.03 -3.48 6.05
C THR A 118 -31.90 -4.74 6.06
N THR A 119 -32.97 -4.79 5.25
CA THR A 119 -33.81 -5.98 5.13
C THR A 119 -33.04 -7.17 4.57
N LEU A 120 -32.28 -6.99 3.49
CA LEU A 120 -31.49 -8.07 2.88
C LEU A 120 -30.43 -8.65 3.82
N TYR A 121 -29.70 -7.80 4.54
CA TYR A 121 -28.69 -8.26 5.51
C TYR A 121 -29.32 -8.93 6.74
N LEU A 122 -30.46 -8.45 7.24
CA LEU A 122 -31.17 -9.09 8.35
C LEU A 122 -31.79 -10.45 7.95
N CYS A 123 -32.30 -10.61 6.72
CA CYS A 123 -32.71 -11.92 6.20
C CYS A 123 -31.54 -12.92 6.16
N LYS A 124 -30.35 -12.48 5.73
CA LYS A 124 -29.12 -13.30 5.77
C LYS A 124 -28.73 -13.64 7.21
N ALA A 125 -28.74 -12.68 8.12
CA ALA A 125 -28.44 -12.89 9.55
C ALA A 125 -29.43 -13.86 10.21
N ALA A 126 -30.72 -13.78 9.85
CA ALA A 126 -31.75 -14.69 10.34
C ALA A 126 -31.55 -16.12 9.85
N LEU A 127 -31.23 -16.33 8.57
CA LEU A 127 -30.88 -17.64 8.01
C LEU A 127 -29.61 -18.22 8.64
N LEU A 128 -28.57 -17.40 8.77
CA LEU A 128 -27.31 -17.77 9.42
C LEU A 128 -27.53 -18.22 10.87
N ALA A 129 -28.39 -17.51 11.61
CA ALA A 129 -28.77 -17.88 12.97
C ALA A 129 -29.56 -19.20 13.03
N VAL A 130 -30.29 -19.60 11.99
CA VAL A 130 -30.85 -20.98 11.88
C VAL A 130 -29.73 -21.98 11.64
N TYR A 131 -28.82 -21.73 10.70
CA TYR A 131 -27.72 -22.66 10.41
C TYR A 131 -26.80 -22.90 11.62
N LEU A 132 -26.47 -21.84 12.37
CA LEU A 132 -25.72 -21.94 13.64
C LEU A 132 -26.44 -22.79 14.71
N GLN A 133 -27.77 -22.90 14.66
CA GLN A 133 -28.55 -23.77 15.56
C GLN A 133 -28.68 -25.21 15.05
N VAL A 134 -28.56 -25.42 13.73
CA VAL A 134 -28.65 -26.75 13.09
C VAL A 134 -27.32 -27.50 13.12
N PHE A 135 -26.17 -26.80 13.17
CA PHE A 135 -24.84 -27.41 13.26
C PHE A 135 -24.32 -27.44 14.72
N PRO A 136 -24.43 -28.58 15.44
CA PRO A 136 -23.94 -28.69 16.82
C PRO A 136 -22.42 -28.59 16.91
N GLU A 137 -21.92 -28.23 18.10
CA GLU A 137 -20.56 -27.75 18.31
C GLU A 137 -19.44 -28.71 17.90
N PHE A 138 -19.71 -30.03 17.93
CA PHE A 138 -18.75 -31.07 17.53
C PHE A 138 -18.45 -31.12 16.02
N MET A 139 -19.24 -30.47 15.16
CA MET A 139 -19.01 -30.46 13.70
C MET A 139 -17.98 -29.39 13.25
N VAL A 140 -16.80 -29.41 13.88
CA VAL A 140 -15.74 -28.37 13.76
C VAL A 140 -15.40 -27.99 12.33
N LYS A 141 -15.25 -28.95 11.40
CA LYS A 141 -14.92 -28.66 9.98
C LYS A 141 -16.01 -27.84 9.28
N ARG A 142 -17.29 -28.13 9.54
CA ARG A 142 -18.43 -27.40 8.95
C ARG A 142 -18.65 -26.04 9.61
N ARG A 143 -18.44 -25.95 10.93
CA ARG A 143 -18.48 -24.66 11.65
C ARG A 143 -17.37 -23.71 11.18
N ARG A 144 -16.17 -24.21 10.85
CA ARG A 144 -15.08 -23.41 10.23
C ARG A 144 -15.47 -22.86 8.84
N PHE A 145 -16.11 -23.67 7.99
CA PHE A 145 -16.62 -23.20 6.70
C PHE A 145 -17.68 -22.11 6.87
N LEU A 146 -18.63 -22.31 7.79
CA LEU A 146 -19.64 -21.30 8.13
C LEU A 146 -19.01 -19.99 8.67
N TRP A 147 -17.96 -20.09 9.50
CA TRP A 147 -17.22 -18.91 9.97
C TRP A 147 -16.47 -18.17 8.83
N ALA A 148 -15.99 -18.89 7.81
CA ALA A 148 -15.41 -18.26 6.62
C ALA A 148 -16.46 -17.43 5.85
N THR A 149 -17.68 -17.95 5.67
CA THR A 149 -18.77 -17.18 5.04
C THR A 149 -19.29 -16.01 5.90
N ILE A 150 -19.07 -16.05 7.22
CA ILE A 150 -19.38 -14.93 8.14
C ILE A 150 -18.33 -13.82 8.06
N TRP A 151 -17.06 -14.17 7.82
CA TRP A 151 -15.95 -13.21 7.76
C TRP A 151 -16.14 -12.19 6.63
N ASP A 152 -16.67 -12.64 5.50
CA ASP A 152 -16.91 -11.87 4.26
C ASP A 152 -18.12 -10.90 4.37
N LEU A 153 -18.88 -10.96 5.47
CA LEU A 153 -20.07 -10.11 5.71
C LEU A 153 -19.79 -8.82 6.49
N ARG A 154 -18.54 -8.51 6.84
CA ARG A 154 -18.22 -7.22 7.48
C ARG A 154 -18.27 -6.10 6.42
N PRO A 155 -18.91 -4.94 6.71
CA PRO A 155 -18.82 -3.78 5.84
C PRO A 155 -17.41 -3.19 5.93
N SER A 156 -16.55 -3.56 4.97
CA SER A 156 -15.22 -2.97 4.77
C SER A 156 -15.37 -1.46 4.60
N ARG A 157 -14.78 -0.68 5.52
CA ARG A 157 -14.86 0.77 5.47
C ARG A 157 -14.05 1.28 4.26
N THR A 158 -14.75 1.95 3.34
CA THR A 158 -14.22 2.90 2.33
C THR A 158 -13.07 2.42 1.44
N CYS A 159 -13.40 1.87 0.25
CA CYS A 159 -12.49 1.70 -0.89
C CYS A 159 -13.27 1.62 -2.23
N PRO A 160 -12.62 1.76 -3.41
CA PRO A 160 -13.24 2.29 -4.63
C PRO A 160 -14.21 1.35 -5.38
N LYS A 161 -14.93 1.93 -6.37
CA LYS A 161 -16.08 1.37 -7.11
C LYS A 161 -15.91 -0.07 -7.63
N TRP A 162 -14.70 -0.50 -7.96
CA TRP A 162 -14.44 -1.85 -8.51
C TRP A 162 -14.58 -2.97 -7.47
N THR A 163 -14.49 -2.66 -6.18
CA THR A 163 -14.53 -3.64 -5.08
C THR A 163 -15.89 -4.35 -4.98
N TYR A 164 -16.99 -3.67 -5.34
CA TYR A 164 -18.33 -4.27 -5.29
C TYR A 164 -18.46 -5.51 -6.16
N ALA A 165 -17.84 -5.53 -7.34
CA ALA A 165 -17.82 -6.71 -8.20
C ALA A 165 -17.03 -7.85 -7.53
N VAL A 166 -15.84 -7.58 -7.00
CA VAL A 166 -14.96 -8.61 -6.44
C VAL A 166 -15.53 -9.21 -5.14
N THR A 167 -16.04 -8.42 -4.20
CA THR A 167 -16.71 -8.94 -2.99
C THR A 167 -17.98 -9.73 -3.35
N PHE A 168 -18.71 -9.28 -4.38
CA PHE A 168 -19.86 -10.04 -4.90
C PHE A 168 -19.42 -11.37 -5.51
N HIS A 169 -18.36 -11.41 -6.33
CA HIS A 169 -17.81 -12.62 -6.97
C HIS A 169 -17.20 -13.62 -5.97
N VAL A 170 -16.53 -13.17 -4.91
CA VAL A 170 -15.99 -14.06 -3.87
C VAL A 170 -17.11 -14.68 -3.04
N GLY A 171 -18.13 -13.89 -2.65
CA GLY A 171 -19.36 -14.42 -2.05
C GLY A 171 -20.14 -15.37 -2.98
N TRP A 172 -20.11 -15.11 -4.28
CA TRP A 172 -20.66 -15.97 -5.35
C TRP A 172 -19.99 -17.36 -5.35
N GLY A 173 -18.66 -17.40 -5.41
CA GLY A 173 -17.88 -18.64 -5.45
C GLY A 173 -17.97 -19.47 -4.17
N LEU A 174 -18.01 -18.81 -3.01
CA LEU A 174 -18.16 -19.49 -1.71
C LEU A 174 -19.56 -20.05 -1.49
N SER A 175 -20.60 -19.42 -2.04
CA SER A 175 -21.95 -20.01 -2.06
C SER A 175 -22.00 -21.26 -2.96
N PHE A 176 -21.36 -21.21 -4.14
CA PHE A 176 -21.36 -22.32 -5.10
C PHE A 176 -20.61 -23.57 -4.58
N LEU A 177 -19.50 -23.38 -3.84
CA LEU A 177 -18.70 -24.46 -3.28
C LEU A 177 -19.25 -25.05 -1.97
N GLY A 178 -20.11 -24.32 -1.25
CA GLY A 178 -20.73 -24.81 -0.01
C GLY A 178 -21.79 -25.89 -0.23
N ASP A 179 -22.53 -25.82 -1.34
CA ASP A 179 -23.76 -26.59 -1.54
C ASP A 179 -23.58 -27.93 -2.27
N LEU A 180 -22.41 -28.19 -2.89
CA LEU A 180 -22.20 -29.41 -3.69
C LEU A 180 -21.79 -30.65 -2.87
N SER A 181 -21.41 -30.50 -1.60
CA SER A 181 -20.71 -31.57 -0.84
C SER A 181 -21.18 -31.80 0.59
N ALA A 182 -22.48 -32.12 0.76
CA ALA A 182 -22.96 -33.21 1.62
C ALA A 182 -24.50 -33.24 1.69
N LEU A 183 -25.12 -34.44 1.70
CA LEU A 183 -26.29 -34.80 2.54
C LEU A 183 -26.78 -36.24 2.25
N HIS A 184 -26.36 -37.19 3.10
CA HIS A 184 -27.04 -38.48 3.29
C HIS A 184 -28.02 -38.33 4.47
N VAL A 185 -29.27 -37.94 4.20
CA VAL A 185 -30.32 -37.80 5.22
C VAL A 185 -31.70 -38.27 4.70
N ARG A 186 -32.57 -38.73 5.62
CA ARG A 186 -33.89 -39.34 5.37
C ARG A 186 -34.77 -38.58 4.37
N ARG A 187 -35.49 -39.34 3.54
CA ARG A 187 -36.20 -38.91 2.31
C ARG A 187 -37.17 -37.73 2.50
N THR A 188 -37.92 -37.65 3.60
CA THR A 188 -38.86 -36.54 3.87
C THR A 188 -38.19 -35.22 4.21
N LEU A 189 -36.92 -35.22 4.67
CA LEU A 189 -36.17 -33.97 4.88
C LEU A 189 -35.58 -33.43 3.56
N ARG A 190 -35.29 -34.31 2.60
CA ARG A 190 -34.78 -33.92 1.28
C ARG A 190 -35.72 -32.97 0.55
N LEU A 191 -37.02 -33.27 0.50
CA LEU A 191 -38.02 -32.46 -0.21
C LEU A 191 -38.11 -31.01 0.29
N GLY A 192 -38.18 -30.79 1.61
CA GLY A 192 -38.22 -29.43 2.16
C GLY A 192 -36.93 -28.64 1.90
N ILE A 193 -35.77 -29.32 1.97
CA ILE A 193 -34.46 -28.72 1.66
C ILE A 193 -34.36 -28.37 0.17
N TYR A 194 -34.77 -29.26 -0.74
CA TYR A 194 -34.80 -28.99 -2.17
C TYR A 194 -35.76 -27.85 -2.53
N PHE A 195 -36.92 -27.74 -1.86
CA PHE A 195 -37.83 -26.61 -2.06
C PHE A 195 -37.19 -25.27 -1.66
N THR A 196 -36.50 -25.21 -0.51
CA THR A 196 -35.77 -24.00 -0.10
C THR A 196 -34.59 -23.67 -1.03
N PHE A 197 -33.88 -24.67 -1.55
CA PHE A 197 -32.82 -24.46 -2.53
C PHE A 197 -33.38 -23.96 -3.86
N LEU A 198 -34.45 -24.56 -4.38
CA LEU A 198 -35.12 -24.13 -5.61
C LEU A 198 -35.59 -22.67 -5.50
N LEU A 199 -36.22 -22.29 -4.39
CA LEU A 199 -36.67 -20.92 -4.17
C LEU A 199 -35.49 -19.93 -4.03
N GLY A 200 -34.38 -20.37 -3.42
CA GLY A 200 -33.12 -19.61 -3.39
C GLY A 200 -32.48 -19.45 -4.78
N THR A 201 -32.53 -20.48 -5.64
CA THR A 201 -32.08 -20.42 -7.04
C THR A 201 -32.95 -19.48 -7.87
N VAL A 202 -34.27 -19.49 -7.67
CA VAL A 202 -35.20 -18.53 -8.31
C VAL A 202 -34.88 -17.10 -7.88
N ASN A 203 -34.65 -16.86 -6.58
CA ASN A 203 -34.21 -15.55 -6.09
C ASN A 203 -32.89 -15.11 -6.75
N MET A 204 -31.91 -16.02 -6.85
CA MET A 204 -30.63 -15.75 -7.49
C MET A 204 -30.78 -15.40 -8.97
N ALA A 205 -31.64 -16.11 -9.70
CA ALA A 205 -31.95 -15.81 -11.10
C ALA A 205 -32.61 -14.44 -11.28
N VAL A 206 -33.55 -14.08 -10.41
CA VAL A 206 -34.21 -12.76 -10.36
C VAL A 206 -33.20 -11.63 -10.14
N SER A 207 -32.34 -11.74 -9.11
CA SER A 207 -31.31 -10.74 -8.85
C SER A 207 -30.24 -10.67 -9.95
N LEU A 208 -29.94 -11.78 -10.62
CA LEU A 208 -29.03 -11.82 -11.78
C LEU A 208 -29.62 -11.11 -13.01
N VAL A 209 -30.91 -11.33 -13.31
CA VAL A 209 -31.61 -10.61 -14.39
C VAL A 209 -31.61 -9.11 -14.12
N ARG A 210 -31.90 -8.69 -12.89
CA ARG A 210 -31.78 -7.29 -12.46
C ARG A 210 -30.37 -6.73 -12.67
N PHE A 211 -29.33 -7.47 -12.29
CA PHE A 211 -27.94 -7.05 -12.46
C PHE A 211 -27.57 -6.90 -13.95
N VAL A 212 -27.91 -7.88 -14.79
CA VAL A 212 -27.63 -7.84 -16.24
C VAL A 212 -28.37 -6.69 -16.93
N MET A 213 -29.61 -6.39 -16.51
CA MET A 213 -30.37 -5.24 -17.01
C MET A 213 -29.70 -3.90 -16.64
N ILE A 214 -29.30 -3.72 -15.37
CA ILE A 214 -28.60 -2.50 -14.92
C ILE A 214 -27.22 -2.37 -15.59
N TRP A 215 -26.49 -3.48 -15.77
CA TRP A 215 -25.19 -3.51 -16.43
C TRP A 215 -25.29 -3.12 -17.91
N LYS A 216 -26.25 -3.67 -18.65
CA LYS A 216 -26.50 -3.29 -20.06
C LYS A 216 -27.00 -1.85 -20.19
N ALA A 217 -27.84 -1.37 -19.27
CA ALA A 217 -28.31 0.01 -19.25
C ALA A 217 -27.23 1.04 -18.82
N GLY A 218 -26.03 0.59 -18.47
CA GLY A 218 -24.87 1.46 -18.23
C GLY A 218 -24.36 2.19 -19.48
N ALA A 219 -24.77 1.75 -20.68
CA ALA A 219 -24.53 2.43 -21.95
C ALA A 219 -25.77 3.20 -22.45
N ASP A 220 -26.96 2.56 -22.41
CA ASP A 220 -28.22 3.17 -22.88
C ASP A 220 -29.20 3.40 -21.72
N SER A 221 -29.44 4.67 -21.38
CA SER A 221 -30.17 5.09 -20.18
C SER A 221 -31.70 5.06 -20.34
N SER A 222 -32.29 3.91 -20.67
CA SER A 222 -33.70 3.77 -21.07
C SER A 222 -34.62 3.00 -20.10
N ILE A 223 -34.12 2.44 -18.99
CA ILE A 223 -34.95 1.70 -18.01
C ILE A 223 -35.81 2.67 -17.17
N SER A 224 -37.11 2.37 -17.02
CA SER A 224 -38.04 3.15 -16.19
C SER A 224 -37.80 2.96 -14.69
N LEU A 225 -38.04 4.00 -13.90
CA LEU A 225 -37.85 3.96 -12.44
C LEU A 225 -38.80 2.94 -11.77
N SER A 226 -40.05 2.84 -12.24
CA SER A 226 -41.05 1.86 -11.81
C SER A 226 -40.55 0.42 -11.89
N THR A 227 -39.87 0.07 -12.98
CA THR A 227 -39.28 -1.27 -13.19
C THR A 227 -38.25 -1.60 -12.11
N ILE A 228 -37.33 -0.69 -11.78
CA ILE A 228 -36.29 -0.94 -10.77
C ILE A 228 -36.86 -1.04 -9.35
N VAL A 229 -37.89 -0.25 -9.02
CA VAL A 229 -38.56 -0.36 -7.72
C VAL A 229 -39.31 -1.68 -7.59
N LEU A 230 -39.98 -2.15 -8.64
CA LEU A 230 -40.64 -3.47 -8.66
C LEU A 230 -39.64 -4.62 -8.44
N TRP A 231 -38.50 -4.63 -9.14
CA TRP A 231 -37.44 -5.63 -8.89
C TRP A 231 -36.89 -5.56 -7.46
N SER A 232 -36.77 -4.36 -6.89
CA SER A 232 -36.34 -4.19 -5.50
C SER A 232 -37.35 -4.75 -4.50
N ALA A 233 -38.65 -4.57 -4.76
CA ALA A 233 -39.71 -5.18 -3.96
C ALA A 233 -39.72 -6.71 -4.08
N LEU A 234 -39.43 -7.26 -5.25
CA LEU A 234 -39.27 -8.71 -5.46
C LEU A 234 -38.10 -9.27 -4.64
N ASP A 235 -36.90 -8.70 -4.76
CA ASP A 235 -35.71 -9.15 -4.00
C ASP A 235 -35.95 -9.17 -2.48
N VAL A 236 -36.59 -8.12 -1.94
CA VAL A 236 -36.88 -8.01 -0.49
C VAL A 236 -37.92 -9.04 -0.04
N ASN A 237 -39.04 -9.15 -0.75
CA ASN A 237 -40.13 -10.04 -0.33
C ASN A 237 -39.77 -11.52 -0.50
N ILE A 238 -39.08 -11.89 -1.59
CA ILE A 238 -38.60 -13.27 -1.77
C ILE A 238 -37.55 -13.59 -0.69
N GLY A 239 -36.65 -12.65 -0.35
CA GLY A 239 -35.71 -12.81 0.77
C GLY A 239 -36.39 -13.08 2.12
N LEU A 240 -37.46 -12.34 2.44
CA LEU A 240 -38.27 -12.56 3.66
C LEU A 240 -38.97 -13.94 3.64
N VAL A 241 -39.55 -14.34 2.50
CA VAL A 241 -40.20 -15.65 2.32
C VAL A 241 -39.20 -16.79 2.51
N VAL A 242 -38.06 -16.76 1.80
CA VAL A 242 -36.99 -17.77 1.89
C VAL A 242 -36.48 -17.89 3.33
N ALA A 243 -36.29 -16.78 4.02
CA ALA A 243 -35.82 -16.79 5.41
C ALA A 243 -36.85 -17.36 6.41
N CYS A 244 -38.15 -17.32 6.09
CA CYS A 244 -39.22 -17.93 6.89
C CYS A 244 -39.38 -19.46 6.71
N LEU A 245 -39.11 -20.00 5.52
CA LEU A 245 -39.41 -21.41 5.22
C LEU A 245 -38.76 -22.45 6.16
N PRO A 246 -37.48 -22.34 6.57
CA PRO A 246 -36.84 -23.36 7.43
C PRO A 246 -37.52 -23.54 8.79
N SER A 247 -38.13 -22.49 9.34
CA SER A 247 -38.78 -22.52 10.66
C SER A 247 -40.24 -22.97 10.60
N LEU A 248 -40.90 -22.84 9.44
CA LEU A 248 -42.29 -23.28 9.21
C LEU A 248 -42.42 -24.80 9.00
N ARG A 249 -41.30 -25.53 8.87
CA ARG A 249 -41.22 -27.00 8.73
C ARG A 249 -42.23 -27.81 9.57
N PRO A 250 -42.52 -27.49 10.85
CA PRO A 250 -43.51 -28.22 11.66
C PRO A 250 -44.95 -28.18 11.13
N TYR A 251 -45.37 -27.16 10.36
CA TYR A 251 -46.69 -27.15 9.73
C TYR A 251 -46.84 -28.20 8.61
N PHE A 252 -45.71 -28.64 8.03
CA PHE A 252 -45.67 -29.64 6.95
C PHE A 252 -45.42 -31.07 7.47
N GLY A 253 -45.30 -31.26 8.79
CA GLY A 253 -45.07 -32.56 9.42
C GLY A 253 -46.35 -33.16 10.00
N SER A 254 -46.84 -34.25 9.40
CA SER A 254 -48.00 -34.98 9.94
C SER A 254 -47.75 -35.51 11.37
N ARG A 255 -48.80 -35.52 12.19
CA ARG A 255 -48.82 -35.94 13.60
C ARG A 255 -48.09 -37.27 13.85
N THR A 256 -47.19 -37.33 14.83
CA THR A 256 -46.93 -38.56 15.60
C THR A 256 -46.43 -38.26 17.03
N LYS A 257 -47.29 -38.62 17.99
CA LYS A 257 -47.17 -38.76 19.46
C LYS A 257 -45.85 -38.39 20.20
N SER A 258 -45.97 -37.34 21.03
CA SER A 258 -45.72 -37.29 22.49
C SER A 258 -44.71 -38.24 23.18
N GLN A 259 -43.73 -37.64 23.89
CA GLN A 259 -43.43 -37.98 25.30
C GLN A 259 -42.70 -36.82 26.03
N GLU A 260 -42.69 -36.85 27.36
CA GLU A 260 -42.47 -35.73 28.29
C GLU A 260 -41.00 -35.48 28.74
N PRO A 261 -40.70 -34.38 29.46
CA PRO A 261 -39.35 -34.05 29.93
C PRO A 261 -39.11 -34.33 31.44
N SER A 262 -37.99 -34.98 31.76
CA SER A 262 -37.31 -34.94 33.07
C SER A 262 -35.81 -34.63 32.81
N ARG A 263 -35.21 -33.54 33.30
CA ARG A 263 -34.98 -33.04 34.67
C ARG A 263 -33.77 -33.71 35.35
N GLU A 264 -32.71 -32.91 35.43
CA GLU A 264 -31.61 -32.86 36.43
C GLU A 264 -30.90 -34.17 36.87
N SER A 265 -29.59 -34.22 36.67
CA SER A 265 -28.61 -34.23 37.78
C SER A 265 -27.18 -34.06 37.28
N ASN A 266 -26.34 -33.40 38.10
CA ASN A 266 -24.90 -33.31 37.91
C ASN A 266 -24.21 -34.48 38.62
N SER A 267 -23.10 -34.97 38.08
CA SER A 267 -22.04 -35.58 38.92
C SER A 267 -20.66 -35.26 38.34
N TRP A 268 -19.69 -35.12 39.25
CA TRP A 268 -18.30 -34.79 38.99
C TRP A 268 -17.44 -36.05 38.78
N GLU A 269 -16.16 -35.83 38.44
CA GLU A 269 -15.04 -36.80 38.56
C GLU A 269 -15.04 -38.01 37.59
N SER A 270 -13.91 -38.65 37.24
CA SER A 270 -12.47 -38.29 37.28
C SER A 270 -11.68 -39.33 36.43
N THR A 271 -10.35 -39.24 36.43
CA THR A 271 -9.41 -40.38 36.26
C THR A 271 -9.01 -40.86 34.85
N ARG A 272 -7.89 -40.26 34.38
CA ARG A 272 -6.60 -40.90 33.98
C ARG A 272 -6.57 -42.27 33.24
N LYS A 273 -5.78 -42.25 32.14
CA LYS A 273 -4.76 -43.23 31.66
C LYS A 273 -5.15 -44.69 31.36
N HIS A 274 -4.82 -45.16 30.15
CA HIS A 274 -3.74 -46.15 29.80
C HIS A 274 -3.87 -46.50 28.29
N SER A 275 -2.86 -46.29 27.43
CA SER A 275 -1.72 -47.15 27.03
C SER A 275 -2.07 -48.42 26.22
N GLY A 276 -1.38 -48.64 25.09
CA GLY A 276 -1.49 -49.82 24.19
C GLY A 276 -1.45 -49.39 22.73
N PHE A 277 -0.31 -49.33 22.03
CA PHE A 277 0.57 -50.41 21.53
C PHE A 277 -0.04 -51.22 20.37
N GLY A 278 0.65 -51.27 19.22
CA GLY A 278 0.16 -51.91 17.99
C GLY A 278 1.11 -51.80 16.80
N ASN A 279 2.17 -52.62 16.77
CA ASN A 279 3.07 -52.78 15.62
C ASN A 279 2.50 -53.74 14.57
N ARG A 280 2.68 -53.43 13.28
CA ARG A 280 3.02 -54.31 12.13
C ARG A 280 3.07 -53.43 10.86
N THR A 281 4.17 -53.28 10.11
CA THR A 281 5.07 -54.23 9.40
C THR A 281 4.48 -54.78 8.10
N ILE A 282 5.13 -54.44 6.98
CA ILE A 282 5.34 -55.12 5.66
C ILE A 282 5.86 -53.99 4.73
N CYS A 283 7.11 -53.89 4.25
CA CYS A 283 8.05 -54.79 3.56
C CYS A 283 7.78 -55.01 2.06
N PHE A 284 8.63 -54.43 1.19
CA PHE A 284 9.23 -54.95 -0.06
C PHE A 284 10.21 -53.87 -0.59
N HIS A 285 11.55 -54.06 -0.54
CA HIS A 285 12.48 -54.46 -1.64
C HIS A 285 12.23 -53.76 -2.99
N SER A 286 13.23 -53.21 -3.71
CA SER A 286 14.66 -53.59 -3.92
C SER A 286 15.60 -52.36 -3.92
N GLN A 287 16.91 -52.38 -3.57
CA GLN A 287 18.10 -53.01 -4.20
C GLN A 287 18.28 -52.68 -5.69
N GLN A 288 19.46 -52.38 -6.27
CA GLN A 288 20.88 -52.34 -5.87
C GLN A 288 21.59 -51.34 -6.83
N ARG A 289 22.49 -50.42 -6.44
CA ARG A 289 23.91 -50.52 -6.05
C ARG A 289 24.91 -51.02 -7.13
N GLY A 290 25.77 -50.11 -7.57
CA GLY A 290 27.10 -50.27 -8.22
C GLY A 290 27.68 -48.84 -8.35
N SER A 291 28.89 -48.41 -7.94
CA SER A 291 30.25 -48.97 -7.92
C SER A 291 30.68 -49.51 -9.30
N GLU A 292 31.82 -49.11 -9.90
CA GLU A 292 33.02 -48.46 -9.32
C GLU A 292 33.93 -47.81 -10.41
N ALA A 293 35.12 -47.34 -10.00
CA ALA A 293 36.33 -47.06 -10.80
C ALA A 293 36.58 -45.66 -11.46
N TRP A 294 37.78 -45.16 -11.12
CA TRP A 294 38.59 -44.06 -11.69
C TRP A 294 39.46 -44.59 -12.87
N PRO A 295 40.42 -43.87 -13.55
CA PRO A 295 41.02 -42.58 -13.18
C PRO A 295 41.38 -41.57 -14.30
N SER A 296 41.95 -40.45 -13.83
CA SER A 296 42.76 -39.39 -14.47
C SER A 296 43.60 -39.69 -15.74
N SER A 297 43.78 -38.65 -16.57
CA SER A 297 45.08 -38.07 -17.08
C SER A 297 44.80 -37.20 -18.33
N SER A 298 45.09 -35.90 -18.36
CA SER A 298 46.38 -35.17 -18.59
C SER A 298 46.68 -34.87 -20.08
N GLY A 299 47.29 -33.71 -20.37
CA GLY A 299 47.49 -33.17 -21.73
C GLY A 299 46.65 -31.91 -21.98
N SER A 300 47.09 -30.65 -21.78
CA SER A 300 48.39 -29.97 -22.02
C SER A 300 48.63 -29.56 -23.48
N HIS A 301 48.93 -28.26 -23.68
CA HIS A 301 49.38 -27.60 -24.94
C HIS A 301 48.33 -27.49 -26.06
N ALA A 302 48.33 -26.48 -26.96
CA ALA A 302 49.07 -25.19 -27.06
C ALA A 302 48.08 -24.16 -27.64
N ARG A 303 48.02 -22.89 -27.19
CA ARG A 303 48.90 -21.78 -27.57
C ARG A 303 49.19 -21.68 -29.08
N ALA A 304 48.37 -20.91 -29.78
CA ALA A 304 48.78 -20.21 -31.00
C ALA A 304 48.37 -18.74 -30.87
N SER A 305 49.37 -17.88 -30.70
CA SER A 305 49.22 -16.42 -30.71
C SER A 305 49.69 -15.92 -32.07
N PHE A 306 48.94 -15.02 -32.71
CA PHE A 306 49.51 -14.16 -33.74
C PHE A 306 49.13 -12.70 -33.52
N THR A 307 50.18 -11.93 -33.22
CA THR A 307 50.32 -10.49 -33.37
C THR A 307 50.39 -10.15 -34.89
N MET A 308 50.31 -8.91 -35.39
CA MET A 308 50.68 -7.61 -34.84
C MET A 308 49.77 -6.46 -35.32
N SER A 309 49.87 -5.35 -34.57
CA SER A 309 49.56 -3.94 -34.87
C SER A 309 50.39 -3.38 -36.07
N PRO A 310 50.50 -2.05 -36.31
CA PRO A 310 49.71 -0.88 -35.88
C PRO A 310 49.35 0.09 -37.05
N ASN A 311 48.73 1.25 -36.76
CA ASN A 311 49.27 2.57 -37.17
C ASN A 311 48.50 3.77 -36.57
N SER A 312 49.28 4.70 -36.01
CA SER A 312 48.97 6.11 -35.67
C SER A 312 49.95 7.00 -36.50
N PRO A 313 49.95 8.36 -36.51
CA PRO A 313 49.28 9.39 -35.67
C PRO A 313 48.34 10.30 -36.53
N SER A 314 47.99 11.57 -36.27
CA SER A 314 48.38 12.61 -35.27
C SER A 314 47.27 13.65 -35.06
N GLY A 315 47.42 14.55 -34.07
CA GLY A 315 46.60 15.78 -33.94
C GLY A 315 47.11 16.95 -34.80
N PRO A 316 46.54 18.18 -34.66
CA PRO A 316 46.60 18.91 -33.39
C PRO A 316 45.33 19.71 -32.96
N SER A 317 45.49 20.49 -31.88
CA SER A 317 44.54 21.35 -31.15
C SER A 317 43.95 22.53 -31.97
N ASN A 318 42.83 23.17 -31.60
CA ASN A 318 42.69 24.04 -30.41
C ASN A 318 41.27 24.64 -30.17
N ARG A 319 41.03 25.09 -28.92
CA ARG A 319 40.16 26.22 -28.47
C ARG A 319 38.67 26.32 -28.92
N GLY A 320 37.79 25.84 -28.03
CA GLY A 320 36.78 26.65 -27.29
C GLY A 320 35.61 27.34 -28.01
N GLN A 321 34.38 27.12 -27.51
CA GLN A 321 33.43 28.20 -27.14
C GLN A 321 32.18 27.70 -26.39
N SER A 322 31.64 28.61 -25.56
CA SER A 322 30.29 28.76 -24.98
C SER A 322 29.38 27.55 -24.67
N ARG A 323 28.82 27.60 -23.46
CA ARG A 323 27.52 27.00 -23.11
C ARG A 323 26.42 27.42 -24.09
N ARG A 324 25.43 26.55 -24.31
CA ARG A 324 24.09 26.92 -24.78
C ARG A 324 23.05 26.32 -23.86
N ASP A 325 22.19 27.18 -23.32
CA ASP A 325 20.95 26.78 -22.65
C ASP A 325 19.91 26.34 -23.72
N PRO A 326 19.15 25.26 -23.50
CA PRO A 326 18.08 24.86 -24.41
C PRO A 326 16.74 25.46 -23.96
N TYR A 327 16.59 26.78 -24.05
CA TYR A 327 15.29 27.46 -23.92
C TYR A 327 15.18 28.61 -24.93
N GLY A 328 14.25 28.43 -25.88
CA GLY A 328 13.72 29.49 -26.74
C GLY A 328 14.25 29.52 -28.18
N SER A 329 13.36 29.29 -29.15
CA SER A 329 12.82 30.38 -29.96
C SER A 329 11.53 29.95 -30.66
N LEU A 330 10.61 30.88 -30.89
CA LEU A 330 9.44 30.65 -31.75
C LEU A 330 9.86 30.50 -33.21
N ILE A 331 9.01 29.85 -34.01
CA ILE A 331 9.04 29.93 -35.48
C ILE A 331 7.75 30.62 -35.92
N THR A 332 7.88 31.81 -36.51
CA THR A 332 6.83 32.42 -37.34
C THR A 332 6.97 31.92 -38.79
N PRO A 333 5.86 31.65 -39.51
CA PRO A 333 5.94 30.97 -40.80
C PRO A 333 5.97 31.95 -41.98
N GLU A 334 7.03 31.94 -42.78
CA GLU A 334 6.99 32.46 -44.16
C GLU A 334 7.72 31.52 -45.14
N THR A 335 7.08 31.34 -46.30
CA THR A 335 7.55 30.74 -47.57
C THR A 335 8.11 29.31 -47.61
N SER A 336 7.24 28.39 -48.03
CA SER A 336 7.48 27.32 -49.03
C SER A 336 8.66 26.36 -48.84
N ASP A 337 8.41 25.25 -48.13
CA ASP A 337 8.35 23.93 -48.76
C ASP A 337 7.49 22.98 -47.90
N GLU A 338 6.65 22.15 -48.51
CA GLU A 338 5.72 21.25 -47.77
C GLU A 338 6.43 19.98 -47.26
N THR A 339 7.30 20.13 -46.25
CA THR A 339 7.60 19.03 -45.33
C THR A 339 6.66 19.09 -44.12
N GLU A 340 5.88 18.03 -43.91
CA GLU A 340 5.07 17.89 -42.70
C GLU A 340 5.92 18.12 -41.43
N PRO A 341 5.37 18.74 -40.37
CA PRO A 341 6.12 18.95 -39.13
C PRO A 341 6.57 17.61 -38.55
N LEU A 342 7.88 17.37 -38.58
CA LEU A 342 8.51 16.16 -38.04
C LEU A 342 8.28 16.06 -36.54
N PHE A 343 7.26 15.30 -36.14
CA PHE A 343 7.00 14.96 -34.74
C PHE A 343 8.11 14.04 -34.24
N VAL A 344 8.93 14.53 -33.31
CA VAL A 344 10.02 13.74 -32.71
C VAL A 344 9.42 12.64 -31.85
N VAL A 345 9.55 11.38 -32.28
CA VAL A 345 9.16 10.20 -31.50
C VAL A 345 10.42 9.50 -30.97
N ARG A 346 10.38 9.14 -29.69
CA ARG A 346 11.46 8.45 -28.98
C ARG A 346 10.93 7.16 -28.37
N SER A 347 11.74 6.10 -28.43
CA SER A 347 11.39 4.77 -27.93
C SER A 347 12.46 4.29 -26.96
N ALA A 348 12.03 3.59 -25.91
CA ALA A 348 12.89 2.98 -24.90
C ALA A 348 12.29 1.64 -24.45
N ARG A 349 13.00 0.95 -23.55
CA ARG A 349 12.49 -0.28 -22.92
C ARG A 349 11.14 0.02 -22.26
N PHE A 350 10.09 -0.71 -22.67
CA PHE A 350 8.72 -0.61 -22.15
C PHE A 350 7.94 0.70 -22.43
N ARG A 351 8.43 1.66 -23.23
CA ARG A 351 7.64 2.85 -23.60
C ARG A 351 8.09 3.55 -24.89
N THR A 352 7.18 4.28 -25.52
CA THR A 352 7.40 5.11 -26.72
C THR A 352 6.59 6.40 -26.59
N ALA A 353 7.22 7.57 -26.77
CA ALA A 353 6.61 8.87 -26.47
C ALA A 353 7.01 9.99 -27.45
N SER A 354 6.25 11.09 -27.41
CA SER A 354 6.47 12.31 -28.18
C SER A 354 6.03 13.56 -27.39
N PRO A 355 6.78 14.68 -27.44
CA PRO A 355 8.03 14.88 -28.20
C PRO A 355 9.30 14.33 -27.51
N GLU A 356 9.19 13.90 -26.25
CA GLU A 356 10.33 13.43 -25.44
C GLU A 356 9.97 12.24 -24.54
N LEU A 357 10.96 11.49 -24.06
CA LEU A 357 10.76 10.50 -23.01
C LEU A 357 10.83 11.18 -21.64
N ARG A 358 9.69 11.69 -21.16
CA ARG A 358 9.61 12.39 -19.86
C ARG A 358 10.01 11.45 -18.72
N ARG A 359 11.00 11.84 -17.91
CA ARG A 359 11.60 10.99 -16.87
C ARG A 359 10.55 10.47 -15.88
N LEU A 360 10.53 9.16 -15.67
CA LEU A 360 9.69 8.48 -14.68
C LEU A 360 10.32 8.54 -13.27
N PRO A 361 9.52 8.38 -12.20
CA PRO A 361 8.07 8.22 -12.17
C PRO A 361 7.30 9.51 -12.53
N LEU A 362 6.11 9.35 -13.13
CA LEU A 362 5.18 10.43 -13.45
C LEU A 362 3.79 10.09 -12.92
N VAL A 363 3.20 11.01 -12.16
CA VAL A 363 1.89 10.87 -11.50
C VAL A 363 0.82 11.73 -12.19
N GLN A 364 -0.45 11.40 -11.97
CA GLN A 364 -1.56 12.27 -12.34
C GLN A 364 -1.55 13.53 -11.48
N SER A 365 -1.71 14.71 -12.09
CA SER A 365 -1.76 15.97 -11.34
C SER A 365 -3.04 16.06 -10.53
N MET A 366 -2.88 16.36 -9.23
CA MET A 366 -3.98 16.65 -8.31
C MET A 366 -4.32 18.15 -8.23
N THR A 367 -3.56 19.00 -8.92
CA THR A 367 -3.67 20.47 -8.83
C THR A 367 -3.80 21.18 -10.17
N ARG A 368 -3.40 20.54 -11.28
CA ARG A 368 -3.55 21.06 -12.64
C ARG A 368 -4.66 20.28 -13.34
N HIS A 369 -5.66 21.01 -13.81
CA HIS A 369 -6.73 20.46 -14.64
C HIS A 369 -6.32 20.42 -16.12
N ILE A 370 -6.96 19.53 -16.88
CA ILE A 370 -6.78 19.45 -18.34
C ILE A 370 -7.27 20.79 -18.94
N PRO A 371 -6.58 21.36 -19.95
CA PRO A 371 -7.01 22.61 -20.60
C PRO A 371 -8.44 22.52 -21.16
N PRO A 372 -9.24 23.61 -21.13
CA PRO A 372 -10.65 23.58 -21.58
C PRO A 372 -10.87 23.14 -23.03
N VAL A 373 -9.87 23.25 -23.91
CA VAL A 373 -9.94 22.77 -25.30
C VAL A 373 -10.20 21.27 -25.39
N PHE A 374 -9.78 20.49 -24.40
CA PHE A 374 -10.14 19.08 -24.26
C PHE A 374 -11.56 18.94 -23.68
N GLY A 375 -12.56 19.57 -24.31
CA GLY A 375 -13.97 19.33 -24.03
C GLY A 375 -14.38 17.89 -24.38
N SER A 376 -15.58 17.49 -23.95
CA SER A 376 -16.08 16.11 -24.13
C SER A 376 -16.03 15.61 -25.58
N ASP A 377 -16.32 16.47 -26.57
CA ASP A 377 -16.27 16.10 -27.98
C ASP A 377 -14.86 15.92 -28.52
N VAL A 378 -13.91 16.76 -28.10
CA VAL A 378 -12.50 16.65 -28.51
C VAL A 378 -11.88 15.41 -27.89
N GLN A 379 -12.13 15.16 -26.59
CA GLN A 379 -11.68 13.92 -25.94
C GLN A 379 -12.26 12.68 -26.62
N ARG A 380 -13.58 12.65 -26.87
CA ARG A 380 -14.25 11.52 -27.54
C ARG A 380 -13.64 11.22 -28.92
N LYS A 381 -13.44 12.24 -29.77
CA LYS A 381 -12.78 12.08 -31.08
C LYS A 381 -11.35 11.55 -30.94
N ILE A 382 -10.57 12.08 -30.00
CA ILE A 382 -9.20 11.61 -29.73
C ILE A 382 -9.21 10.13 -29.32
N HIS A 383 -10.13 9.71 -28.42
CA HIS A 383 -10.27 8.30 -28.04
C HIS A 383 -10.59 7.41 -29.24
N GLU A 384 -11.60 7.78 -30.05
CA GLU A 384 -12.00 7.04 -31.26
C GLU A 384 -10.81 6.84 -32.24
N GLU A 385 -10.06 7.91 -32.50
CA GLU A 385 -8.87 7.89 -33.37
C GLU A 385 -7.71 7.08 -32.77
N VAL A 386 -7.44 7.19 -31.46
CA VAL A 386 -6.40 6.38 -30.79
C VAL A 386 -6.72 4.89 -30.90
N HIS A 387 -7.95 4.46 -30.61
CA HIS A 387 -8.35 3.06 -30.75
C HIS A 387 -8.22 2.57 -32.20
N SER A 388 -8.66 3.36 -33.19
CA SER A 388 -8.48 3.08 -34.62
C SER A 388 -7.00 2.87 -35.00
N VAL A 389 -6.11 3.75 -34.55
CA VAL A 389 -4.65 3.67 -34.81
C VAL A 389 -4.02 2.42 -34.20
N LEU A 390 -4.41 2.05 -32.98
CA LEU A 390 -3.89 0.87 -32.27
C LEU A 390 -4.40 -0.44 -32.90
N GLN A 391 -5.68 -0.50 -33.29
CA GLN A 391 -6.27 -1.66 -33.98
C GLN A 391 -5.60 -1.92 -35.34
N ALA A 392 -5.45 -0.88 -36.17
CA ALA A 392 -4.83 -0.98 -37.49
C ALA A 392 -3.37 -1.51 -37.44
N ARG A 393 -2.71 -1.37 -36.29
CA ARG A 393 -1.32 -1.79 -36.05
C ARG A 393 -1.18 -3.02 -35.16
N LYS A 394 -2.29 -3.65 -34.75
CA LYS A 394 -2.34 -4.81 -33.83
C LYS A 394 -1.66 -4.54 -32.48
N LEU A 395 -1.74 -3.31 -31.97
CA LEU A 395 -1.20 -2.88 -30.67
C LEU A 395 -2.25 -2.83 -29.55
N GLU A 396 -3.54 -2.93 -29.91
CA GLU A 396 -4.64 -3.00 -28.96
C GLU A 396 -4.86 -4.43 -28.44
N THR A 397 -5.19 -4.52 -27.16
CA THR A 397 -5.54 -5.73 -26.43
C THR A 397 -6.75 -5.46 -25.54
N PRO A 398 -7.44 -6.48 -25.00
CA PRO A 398 -8.52 -6.28 -24.03
C PRO A 398 -8.10 -5.56 -22.74
N ASP A 399 -6.80 -5.56 -22.42
CA ASP A 399 -6.21 -4.89 -21.25
C ASP A 399 -5.68 -3.46 -21.58
N THR A 400 -5.87 -2.97 -22.81
CA THR A 400 -5.43 -1.65 -23.24
C THR A 400 -6.29 -0.55 -22.62
N ILE A 401 -5.65 0.41 -21.96
CA ILE A 401 -6.29 1.58 -21.35
C ILE A 401 -5.80 2.83 -22.07
N VAL A 402 -6.73 3.62 -22.61
CA VAL A 402 -6.46 4.96 -23.12
C VAL A 402 -7.01 5.97 -22.11
N ASP A 403 -6.24 6.98 -21.75
CA ASP A 403 -6.62 8.04 -20.82
C ASP A 403 -6.01 9.38 -21.25
N ILE A 404 -6.70 10.49 -20.94
CA ILE A 404 -6.24 11.85 -21.23
C ILE A 404 -6.15 12.59 -19.90
N GLN A 405 -4.92 12.88 -19.45
CA GLN A 405 -4.69 13.42 -18.12
C GLN A 405 -3.49 14.36 -18.05
N MET A 406 -3.51 15.29 -17.08
CA MET A 406 -2.33 16.07 -16.72
C MET A 406 -1.34 15.18 -15.96
N ARG A 407 -0.12 15.00 -16.48
CA ARG A 407 0.93 14.20 -15.81
C ARG A 407 2.12 15.06 -15.42
N GLU A 408 2.59 14.90 -14.18
CA GLU A 408 3.67 15.67 -13.55
C GLU A 408 4.69 14.76 -12.87
N GLN A 409 5.90 15.27 -12.63
CA GLN A 409 6.87 14.64 -11.74
C GLN A 409 6.39 14.81 -10.28
N PRO A 410 6.57 13.79 -9.41
CA PRO A 410 6.28 13.92 -7.99
C PRO A 410 6.92 15.18 -7.38
N ASP A 411 6.16 15.86 -6.54
CA ASP A 411 6.54 17.11 -5.85
C ASP A 411 6.88 18.31 -6.77
N ALA A 412 6.61 18.23 -8.09
CA ALA A 412 6.98 19.24 -9.09
C ALA A 412 5.82 19.59 -10.06
N PRO A 413 4.71 20.21 -9.59
CA PRO A 413 3.49 20.47 -10.36
C PRO A 413 3.61 21.51 -11.48
N GLU A 414 4.72 22.24 -11.56
CA GLU A 414 5.11 23.07 -12.71
C GLU A 414 5.53 22.24 -13.94
N THR A 415 5.91 20.97 -13.73
CA THR A 415 6.24 20.03 -14.81
C THR A 415 5.00 19.43 -15.47
N ALA A 416 3.79 19.70 -14.97
CA ALA A 416 2.55 19.14 -15.48
C ALA A 416 2.32 19.43 -16.97
N ARG A 417 1.96 18.41 -17.75
CA ARG A 417 1.61 18.53 -19.18
C ARG A 417 0.41 17.64 -19.53
N PRO A 418 -0.49 18.07 -20.44
CA PRO A 418 -1.59 17.24 -20.92
C PRO A 418 -1.00 16.06 -21.71
N THR A 419 -1.36 14.85 -21.32
CA THR A 419 -0.80 13.61 -21.85
C THR A 419 -1.93 12.67 -22.28
N ILE A 420 -1.93 12.25 -23.55
CA ILE A 420 -2.64 11.05 -23.98
C ILE A 420 -1.76 9.87 -23.56
N LEU A 421 -2.24 9.10 -22.58
CA LEU A 421 -1.58 7.93 -22.05
C LEU A 421 -2.26 6.67 -22.58
N VAL A 422 -1.50 5.83 -23.28
CA VAL A 422 -1.94 4.51 -23.73
C VAL A 422 -1.16 3.46 -22.96
N ILE A 423 -1.81 2.80 -22.00
CA ILE A 423 -1.24 1.67 -21.28
C ILE A 423 -1.62 0.40 -22.04
N THR A 424 -0.64 -0.36 -22.55
CA THR A 424 -0.91 -1.60 -23.29
C THR A 424 0.20 -2.65 -23.05
N PRO A 425 -0.12 -3.96 -22.95
CA PRO A 425 0.88 -5.01 -22.78
C PRO A 425 2.01 -4.94 -23.82
N TRP A 426 3.26 -5.05 -23.36
CA TRP A 426 4.40 -4.76 -24.21
C TRP A 426 4.91 -5.98 -24.98
N ILE A 427 4.76 -5.94 -26.30
CA ILE A 427 5.21 -7.00 -27.21
C ILE A 427 6.61 -6.66 -27.77
N PHE A 428 7.56 -7.59 -27.62
CA PHE A 428 8.93 -7.41 -28.09
C PHE A 428 9.12 -7.95 -29.50
N GLY A 429 9.64 -7.11 -30.38
CA GLY A 429 9.98 -7.42 -31.76
C GLY A 429 10.19 -6.14 -32.56
N LYS A 430 10.91 -6.25 -33.69
CA LYS A 430 11.31 -5.09 -34.51
C LYS A 430 10.12 -4.49 -35.27
N GLU A 431 9.18 -5.32 -35.70
CA GLU A 431 7.97 -4.88 -36.41
C GLU A 431 7.03 -4.15 -35.45
N GLU A 432 6.84 -4.68 -34.24
CA GLU A 432 6.03 -4.10 -33.17
C GLU A 432 6.61 -2.77 -32.67
N GLU A 433 7.94 -2.63 -32.65
CA GLU A 433 8.60 -1.36 -32.37
C GLU A 433 8.34 -0.31 -33.46
N ALA A 434 8.51 -0.68 -34.73
CA ALA A 434 8.16 0.19 -35.85
C ALA A 434 6.67 0.56 -35.87
N HIS A 435 5.78 -0.37 -35.49
CA HIS A 435 4.35 -0.10 -35.32
C HIS A 435 4.09 0.89 -34.19
N ARG A 436 4.72 0.76 -33.01
CA ARG A 436 4.56 1.71 -31.89
C ARG A 436 5.03 3.12 -32.25
N ILE A 437 6.18 3.25 -32.91
CA ILE A 437 6.70 4.55 -33.37
C ILE A 437 5.66 5.20 -34.32
N LYS A 438 5.24 4.48 -35.37
CA LYS A 438 4.21 4.95 -36.31
C LYS A 438 2.84 5.20 -35.67
N ALA A 439 2.52 4.55 -34.55
CA ALA A 439 1.29 4.78 -33.81
C ALA A 439 1.35 6.12 -33.07
N VAL A 440 2.44 6.38 -32.34
CA VAL A 440 2.66 7.66 -31.65
C VAL A 440 2.69 8.81 -32.66
N GLU A 441 3.41 8.69 -33.78
CA GLU A 441 3.42 9.69 -34.86
C GLU A 441 1.99 10.06 -35.32
N GLN A 442 1.17 9.05 -35.62
CA GLN A 442 -0.20 9.28 -36.10
C GLN A 442 -1.12 9.85 -35.00
N ILE A 443 -1.03 9.36 -33.76
CA ILE A 443 -1.83 9.86 -32.64
C ILE A 443 -1.51 11.33 -32.38
N VAL A 444 -0.23 11.72 -32.36
CA VAL A 444 0.18 13.13 -32.20
C VAL A 444 -0.39 13.97 -33.34
N LYS A 445 -0.18 13.57 -34.60
CA LYS A 445 -0.65 14.30 -35.79
C LYS A 445 -2.16 14.56 -35.77
N VAL A 446 -2.95 13.52 -35.51
CA VAL A 446 -4.42 13.61 -35.47
C VAL A 446 -4.90 14.41 -34.26
N SER A 447 -4.34 14.16 -33.08
CA SER A 447 -4.77 14.84 -31.85
C SER A 447 -4.41 16.34 -31.87
N THR A 448 -3.21 16.70 -32.33
CA THR A 448 -2.82 18.10 -32.52
C THR A 448 -3.71 18.80 -33.55
N LYS A 449 -4.10 18.12 -34.64
CA LYS A 449 -5.07 18.67 -35.60
C LYS A 449 -6.42 18.96 -34.93
N LEU A 450 -6.98 18.02 -34.18
CA LEU A 450 -8.26 18.18 -33.47
C LEU A 450 -8.23 19.32 -32.43
N ILE A 451 -7.11 19.50 -31.72
CA ILE A 451 -6.94 20.59 -30.74
C ILE A 451 -6.88 21.96 -31.45
N ARG A 452 -6.19 22.06 -32.59
CA ARG A 452 -6.14 23.28 -33.41
C ARG A 452 -7.49 23.64 -34.01
N GLU A 453 -8.25 22.64 -34.50
CA GLU A 453 -9.62 22.82 -34.98
C GLU A 453 -10.57 23.30 -33.87
N ALA A 454 -10.28 22.97 -32.61
CA ALA A 454 -10.99 23.45 -31.43
C ALA A 454 -10.50 24.83 -30.91
N GLY A 455 -9.55 25.47 -31.61
CA GLY A 455 -9.13 26.86 -31.37
C GLY A 455 -7.89 27.06 -30.49
N ASP A 456 -7.13 26.01 -30.16
CA ASP A 456 -5.90 26.11 -29.37
C ASP A 456 -4.66 25.74 -30.21
N ASN A 457 -3.72 26.68 -30.32
CA ASN A 457 -2.43 26.48 -31.00
C ASN A 457 -1.24 26.39 -30.03
N ASP A 458 -1.43 26.73 -28.75
CA ASP A 458 -0.36 26.89 -27.76
C ASP A 458 -0.19 25.65 -26.86
N THR A 459 -1.22 24.82 -26.74
CA THR A 459 -1.17 23.59 -25.94
C THR A 459 -0.15 22.58 -26.48
N GLN A 460 0.94 22.41 -25.75
CA GLN A 460 1.93 21.34 -25.96
C GLN A 460 1.38 19.99 -25.47
N LEU A 461 0.81 19.23 -26.39
CA LEU A 461 0.34 17.86 -26.16
C LEU A 461 1.52 16.89 -25.99
N HIS A 462 1.39 15.98 -25.03
CA HIS A 462 2.24 14.80 -24.89
C HIS A 462 1.47 13.53 -25.29
N VAL A 463 2.16 12.57 -25.91
CA VAL A 463 1.60 11.25 -26.24
C VAL A 463 2.58 10.18 -25.79
N GLU A 464 2.13 9.20 -25.02
CA GLU A 464 2.96 8.10 -24.51
C GLU A 464 2.21 6.76 -24.60
N ILE A 465 2.79 5.78 -25.30
CA ILE A 465 2.43 4.36 -25.21
C ILE A 465 3.38 3.72 -24.19
N ILE A 466 2.85 3.09 -23.15
CA ILE A 466 3.62 2.55 -22.02
C ILE A 466 3.16 1.14 -21.61
N ALA A 467 4.10 0.32 -21.16
CA ALA A 467 3.80 -0.98 -20.59
C ALA A 467 3.17 -0.86 -19.18
N PRO A 468 2.28 -1.77 -18.77
CA PRO A 468 1.74 -1.82 -17.41
C PRO A 468 2.84 -1.88 -16.33
N GLU A 469 3.99 -2.49 -16.62
CA GLU A 469 5.17 -2.58 -15.75
C GLU A 469 5.74 -1.22 -15.30
N LEU A 470 5.47 -0.14 -16.04
CA LEU A 470 5.94 1.21 -15.72
C LEU A 470 4.83 2.17 -15.23
N SER A 471 3.56 1.74 -15.26
CA SER A 471 2.39 2.58 -14.97
C SER A 471 1.45 2.01 -13.91
N THR A 472 1.56 0.71 -13.58
CA THR A 472 0.68 0.02 -12.62
C THR A 472 1.45 -0.48 -11.40
N CYS A 473 0.71 -1.00 -10.39
CA CYS A 473 1.28 -1.38 -9.11
C CYS A 473 2.22 -2.61 -9.22
N ILE A 474 3.47 -2.44 -8.79
CA ILE A 474 4.49 -3.48 -8.75
C ILE A 474 4.51 -4.18 -7.39
N TYR A 475 4.56 -5.52 -7.45
CA TYR A 475 4.63 -6.40 -6.29
C TYR A 475 5.94 -7.18 -6.30
N PHE A 476 6.65 -7.17 -5.17
CA PHE A 476 7.93 -7.86 -5.03
C PHE A 476 8.08 -8.60 -3.70
N SER A 477 8.88 -9.66 -3.69
CA SER A 477 9.24 -10.41 -2.47
C SER A 477 10.63 -11.05 -2.57
N PRO A 478 11.20 -11.52 -1.44
CA PRO A 478 12.43 -12.29 -1.46
C PRO A 478 12.32 -13.54 -2.34
N VAL A 479 13.43 -13.92 -2.97
CA VAL A 479 13.59 -15.24 -3.58
C VAL A 479 13.88 -16.24 -2.45
N ARG A 480 13.06 -17.28 -2.32
CA ARG A 480 13.19 -18.29 -1.25
C ARG A 480 13.37 -19.72 -1.75
N ASP A 481 12.96 -19.97 -2.99
CA ASP A 481 12.66 -21.29 -3.55
C ASP A 481 13.67 -21.77 -4.60
N GLU A 482 14.74 -21.00 -4.86
CA GLU A 482 15.82 -21.36 -5.79
C GLU A 482 17.22 -21.35 -5.13
N PRO A 483 17.56 -22.32 -4.26
CA PRO A 483 18.82 -22.31 -3.49
C PRO A 483 20.11 -22.30 -4.32
N GLN A 484 20.06 -22.72 -5.59
CA GLN A 484 21.24 -22.68 -6.47
C GLN A 484 21.59 -21.25 -6.90
N LEU A 485 20.58 -20.39 -7.12
CA LEU A 485 20.81 -18.97 -7.45
C LEU A 485 21.57 -18.26 -6.34
N PHE A 486 21.37 -18.63 -5.07
CA PHE A 486 22.08 -18.03 -3.93
C PHE A 486 23.59 -18.26 -4.02
N LYS A 487 24.02 -19.47 -4.41
CA LYS A 487 25.45 -19.82 -4.60
C LYS A 487 26.05 -19.12 -5.82
N GLN A 488 25.25 -18.92 -6.87
CA GLN A 488 25.66 -18.27 -8.11
C GLN A 488 25.65 -16.73 -8.01
N TRP A 489 24.83 -16.16 -7.13
CA TRP A 489 24.57 -14.71 -7.08
C TRP A 489 25.81 -13.87 -6.83
N ASP A 490 26.72 -14.32 -5.97
CA ASP A 490 27.99 -13.61 -5.72
C ASP A 490 28.94 -13.58 -6.94
N HIS A 491 28.67 -14.40 -7.98
CA HIS A 491 29.33 -14.34 -9.29
C HIS A 491 28.51 -13.55 -10.33
N ILE A 492 27.17 -13.72 -10.31
CA ILE A 492 26.23 -13.03 -11.20
C ILE A 492 26.24 -11.51 -10.95
N ARG A 493 26.14 -11.07 -9.69
CA ARG A 493 26.02 -9.65 -9.33
C ARG A 493 27.22 -8.81 -9.80
N PRO A 494 28.50 -9.22 -9.58
CA PRO A 494 29.65 -8.54 -10.17
C PRO A 494 29.70 -8.60 -11.71
N LEU A 495 29.20 -9.67 -12.34
CA LEU A 495 29.12 -9.75 -13.80
C LEU A 495 28.13 -8.71 -14.35
N VAL A 496 26.93 -8.61 -13.76
CA VAL A 496 25.93 -7.58 -14.10
C VAL A 496 26.53 -6.18 -13.96
N ASN A 497 27.19 -5.88 -12.83
CA ASN A 497 27.82 -4.56 -12.65
C ASN A 497 28.89 -4.27 -13.70
N ARG A 498 29.77 -5.24 -14.02
CA ARG A 498 30.77 -5.06 -15.09
C ARG A 498 30.13 -4.82 -16.47
N ARG A 499 28.96 -5.39 -16.75
CA ARG A 499 28.24 -5.11 -18.00
C ARG A 499 27.62 -3.72 -17.98
N LEU A 500 27.03 -3.27 -16.88
CA LEU A 500 26.59 -1.87 -16.73
C LEU A 500 27.74 -0.88 -16.98
N ASP A 501 28.91 -1.11 -16.36
CA ASP A 501 30.06 -0.22 -16.54
C ASP A 501 30.70 -0.26 -17.93
N ALA A 502 30.40 -1.27 -18.76
CA ALA A 502 30.85 -1.31 -20.14
C ALA A 502 30.14 -0.27 -21.03
N HIS A 503 28.85 0.02 -20.78
CA HIS A 503 28.03 0.90 -21.63
C HIS A 503 28.08 2.37 -21.18
N SER A 504 28.22 3.29 -22.13
CA SER A 504 28.27 4.74 -21.85
C SER A 504 27.01 5.30 -21.19
N SER A 505 25.85 4.69 -21.44
CA SER A 505 24.55 5.08 -20.89
C SER A 505 24.40 4.77 -19.40
N THR A 506 25.05 3.72 -18.89
CA THR A 506 24.88 3.22 -17.51
C THR A 506 26.16 3.23 -16.65
N ARG A 507 27.35 3.38 -17.26
CA ARG A 507 28.65 3.46 -16.57
C ARG A 507 28.67 4.48 -15.44
N GLY A 508 29.08 4.04 -14.25
CA GLY A 508 29.17 4.86 -13.04
C GLY A 508 27.82 5.39 -12.51
N ARG A 509 26.69 4.91 -13.04
CA ARG A 509 25.34 5.41 -12.68
C ARG A 509 24.50 4.43 -11.87
N MET A 510 24.93 3.17 -11.73
CA MET A 510 24.25 2.17 -10.90
C MET A 510 24.05 2.66 -9.46
N THR A 511 22.84 2.45 -8.93
CA THR A 511 22.42 2.77 -7.55
C THR A 511 22.03 1.52 -6.76
N LEU A 512 21.41 0.53 -7.40
CA LEU A 512 21.06 -0.77 -6.81
C LEU A 512 21.17 -1.89 -7.85
N ILE A 513 21.68 -3.06 -7.44
CA ILE A 513 21.49 -4.35 -8.12
C ILE A 513 20.95 -5.35 -7.09
N ALA A 514 19.75 -5.87 -7.35
CA ALA A 514 19.03 -6.81 -6.49
C ALA A 514 18.49 -8.01 -7.28
N LEU A 515 18.18 -9.10 -6.58
CA LEU A 515 17.49 -10.27 -7.14
C LEU A 515 16.19 -10.48 -6.36
N LEU A 516 15.05 -10.34 -7.04
CA LEU A 516 13.73 -10.29 -6.42
C LEU A 516 12.76 -11.16 -7.21
N ARG A 517 11.71 -11.68 -6.57
CA ARG A 517 10.46 -11.96 -7.31
C ARG A 517 9.82 -10.61 -7.60
N TYR A 518 9.59 -10.25 -8.87
CA TYR A 518 9.21 -8.88 -9.28
C TYR A 518 8.20 -8.93 -10.43
N GLY A 519 7.07 -8.23 -10.30
CA GLY A 519 6.08 -8.11 -11.38
C GLY A 519 4.70 -7.62 -10.91
N LEU A 520 3.71 -7.81 -11.78
CA LEU A 520 2.36 -7.24 -11.62
C LEU A 520 1.39 -8.09 -10.78
N LYS A 521 1.74 -9.33 -10.42
CA LYS A 521 0.81 -10.21 -9.68
C LYS A 521 0.95 -9.97 -8.18
N PHE A 522 -0.18 -9.66 -7.52
CA PHE A 522 -0.27 -9.51 -6.05
C PHE A 522 0.30 -10.73 -5.29
N ASN A 523 0.04 -11.94 -5.79
CA ASN A 523 0.73 -13.13 -5.29
C ASN A 523 2.15 -13.18 -5.89
N THR A 524 3.11 -12.63 -5.14
CA THR A 524 4.51 -12.47 -5.55
C THR A 524 5.21 -13.77 -5.91
N SER A 525 4.79 -14.92 -5.35
CA SER A 525 5.34 -16.24 -5.76
C SER A 525 5.12 -16.57 -7.23
N LYS A 526 4.12 -15.95 -7.87
CA LYS A 526 3.83 -16.08 -9.32
C LYS A 526 4.58 -15.08 -10.19
N ASN A 527 5.23 -14.07 -9.61
CA ASN A 527 6.08 -13.15 -10.36
C ASN A 527 7.43 -13.83 -10.65
N PRO A 528 8.05 -13.57 -11.82
CA PRO A 528 9.36 -14.13 -12.17
C PRO A 528 10.45 -13.64 -11.20
N ILE A 529 11.52 -14.43 -11.11
CA ILE A 529 12.76 -14.02 -10.45
C ILE A 529 13.51 -13.11 -11.42
N THR A 530 13.70 -11.85 -11.07
CA THR A 530 14.19 -10.79 -11.94
C THR A 530 15.42 -10.14 -11.31
N ILE A 531 16.44 -9.88 -12.15
CA ILE A 531 17.55 -9.00 -11.79
C ILE A 531 17.02 -7.56 -11.87
N TYR A 532 16.71 -7.00 -10.71
CA TYR A 532 16.29 -5.61 -10.60
C TYR A 532 17.54 -4.73 -10.54
N ILE A 533 17.59 -3.71 -11.39
CA ILE A 533 18.66 -2.72 -11.45
C ILE A 533 18.03 -1.34 -11.35
N SER A 534 18.65 -0.44 -10.59
CA SER A 534 18.39 0.97 -10.73
C SER A 534 19.64 1.78 -11.00
N VAL A 535 19.44 2.91 -11.66
CA VAL A 535 20.47 3.85 -12.07
C VAL A 535 20.04 5.28 -11.71
N ASN A 536 21.00 6.19 -11.58
CA ASN A 536 20.69 7.60 -11.35
C ASN A 536 20.09 8.27 -12.60
N TYR A 537 19.50 9.45 -12.40
CA TYR A 537 18.81 10.25 -13.42
C TYR A 537 19.72 10.85 -14.51
N ASP A 538 21.02 10.56 -14.53
CA ASP A 538 21.94 10.94 -15.62
C ASP A 538 22.10 9.79 -16.65
N SER A 539 21.37 8.69 -16.48
CA SER A 539 21.36 7.52 -17.36
C SER A 539 20.39 7.68 -18.52
N GLU A 540 20.80 7.28 -19.72
CA GLU A 540 20.01 7.39 -20.95
C GLU A 540 19.20 6.12 -21.20
N GLU A 541 17.87 6.21 -21.08
CA GLU A 541 16.96 5.06 -21.14
C GLU A 541 16.77 4.45 -22.54
N GLU A 542 16.93 5.25 -23.59
CA GLU A 542 16.84 4.81 -25.00
C GLU A 542 17.83 3.67 -25.29
N HIS A 543 18.98 3.68 -24.62
CA HIS A 543 20.04 2.68 -24.77
C HIS A 543 19.88 1.45 -23.87
N TRP A 544 18.91 1.39 -22.94
CA TRP A 544 18.85 0.30 -21.95
C TRP A 544 18.57 -1.09 -22.53
N GLN A 545 17.91 -1.18 -23.69
CA GLN A 545 17.66 -2.48 -24.34
C GLN A 545 18.98 -3.19 -24.69
N SER A 546 19.95 -2.49 -25.27
CA SER A 546 21.25 -3.08 -25.61
C SER A 546 22.07 -3.50 -24.39
N VAL A 547 21.89 -2.79 -23.27
CA VAL A 547 22.50 -3.15 -21.97
C VAL A 547 21.87 -4.44 -21.42
N ILE A 548 20.54 -4.59 -21.51
CA ILE A 548 19.80 -5.79 -21.10
C ILE A 548 20.23 -6.99 -21.95
N ASP A 549 20.27 -6.85 -23.28
CA ASP A 549 20.64 -7.92 -24.21
C ASP A 549 22.07 -8.41 -23.96
N ASP A 550 23.00 -7.49 -23.71
CA ASP A 550 24.39 -7.81 -23.35
C ASP A 550 24.48 -8.53 -21.99
N ILE A 551 23.75 -8.08 -20.96
CA ILE A 551 23.67 -8.79 -19.67
C ILE A 551 23.15 -10.23 -19.88
N GLN A 552 22.01 -10.41 -20.55
CA GLN A 552 21.39 -11.72 -20.77
C GLN A 552 22.25 -12.65 -21.64
N SER A 553 22.91 -12.11 -22.66
CA SER A 553 23.90 -12.85 -23.46
C SER A 553 25.07 -13.32 -22.61
N ASN A 554 25.61 -12.48 -21.71
CA ASN A 554 26.71 -12.86 -20.84
C ASN A 554 26.29 -13.90 -19.78
N LEU A 555 25.11 -13.76 -19.17
CA LEU A 555 24.58 -14.77 -18.25
C LEU A 555 24.50 -16.15 -18.91
N SER A 556 23.96 -16.19 -20.13
CA SER A 556 23.83 -17.41 -20.93
C SER A 556 25.20 -18.03 -21.27
N LYS A 557 26.18 -17.21 -21.67
CA LYS A 557 27.56 -17.66 -21.97
C LYS A 557 28.27 -18.30 -20.78
N PHE A 558 27.98 -17.87 -19.56
CA PHE A 558 28.53 -18.46 -18.33
C PHE A 558 27.67 -19.58 -17.73
N GLY A 559 26.61 -20.02 -18.43
CA GLY A 559 25.75 -21.12 -17.97
C GLY A 559 24.82 -20.75 -16.80
N TYR A 560 24.60 -19.46 -16.55
CA TYR A 560 23.63 -19.01 -15.55
C TYR A 560 22.19 -19.07 -16.10
N PRO A 561 21.16 -19.19 -15.24
CA PRO A 561 19.77 -19.17 -15.67
C PRO A 561 19.40 -17.91 -16.46
N ALA A 562 18.49 -18.06 -17.42
CA ALA A 562 17.94 -16.96 -18.21
C ALA A 562 16.99 -16.10 -17.35
N LEU A 563 17.56 -15.13 -16.64
CA LEU A 563 16.82 -14.23 -15.76
C LEU A 563 16.35 -12.97 -16.53
N PRO A 564 15.08 -12.55 -16.38
CA PRO A 564 14.63 -11.21 -16.75
C PRO A 564 15.46 -10.12 -16.07
N VAL A 565 15.66 -9.00 -16.76
CA VAL A 565 16.36 -7.82 -16.25
C VAL A 565 15.42 -6.62 -16.34
N HIS A 566 15.32 -5.87 -15.24
CA HIS A 566 14.60 -4.59 -15.16
C HIS A 566 15.58 -3.46 -14.85
N ILE A 567 15.41 -2.31 -15.50
CA ILE A 567 16.22 -1.10 -15.26
C ILE A 567 15.28 0.09 -15.06
N GLU A 568 15.49 0.89 -14.02
CA GLU A 568 14.76 2.14 -13.79
C GLU A 568 15.65 3.28 -13.27
N HIS A 569 15.21 4.53 -13.44
CA HIS A 569 15.79 5.67 -12.75
C HIS A 569 15.35 5.72 -11.29
N ASN A 570 16.28 5.55 -10.36
CA ASN A 570 16.03 5.61 -8.92
C ASN A 570 17.34 5.89 -8.18
N VAL A 571 17.32 6.77 -7.17
CA VAL A 571 18.51 7.16 -6.38
C VAL A 571 18.39 6.80 -4.90
N GLY A 572 17.36 6.04 -4.53
CA GLY A 572 17.09 5.67 -3.13
C GLY A 572 16.58 6.82 -2.26
N VAL A 573 16.32 6.53 -0.99
CA VAL A 573 15.78 7.52 -0.04
C VAL A 573 16.91 8.38 0.55
N HIS A 574 17.11 9.55 -0.04
CA HIS A 574 18.03 10.57 0.46
C HIS A 574 17.24 11.74 1.10
N SER A 575 17.06 11.71 2.43
CA SER A 575 16.46 12.86 3.15
C SER A 575 17.43 14.03 3.18
N ALA A 576 16.98 15.16 2.65
CA ALA A 576 17.64 16.46 2.72
C ALA A 576 16.61 17.59 2.85
N ASP A 577 15.45 17.26 3.40
CA ASP A 577 14.32 18.18 3.53
C ASP A 577 14.74 19.33 4.46
N PHE A 578 14.61 20.58 3.98
CA PHE A 578 14.85 21.75 4.82
C PHE A 578 13.61 22.03 5.66
N GLU A 579 13.66 21.68 6.94
CA GLU A 579 12.58 21.93 7.88
C GLU A 579 12.76 23.32 8.49
N GLU A 580 11.86 24.24 8.18
CA GLU A 580 11.87 25.59 8.77
C GLU A 580 11.82 25.54 10.30
N LEU A 581 12.33 26.59 10.96
CA LEU A 581 12.38 26.68 12.42
C LEU A 581 10.99 26.51 13.06
N LEU A 582 9.99 27.16 12.48
CA LEU A 582 8.58 27.06 12.88
C LEU A 582 7.78 26.43 11.73
N PRO A 583 6.77 25.58 12.00
CA PRO A 583 5.90 25.06 10.95
C PRO A 583 5.04 26.17 10.35
N MET A 584 5.30 26.53 9.09
CA MET A 584 4.60 27.58 8.33
C MET A 584 3.89 26.99 7.11
N GLY A 585 2.89 27.71 6.59
CA GLY A 585 2.13 27.35 5.38
C GLY A 585 0.70 26.86 5.64
N ASP A 586 0.12 26.20 4.63
CA ASP A 586 -1.28 25.76 4.67
C ASP A 586 -1.57 24.74 5.78
N ARG A 587 -2.66 24.97 6.52
CA ARG A 587 -3.10 24.17 7.66
C ARG A 587 -3.38 22.71 7.29
N LYS A 588 -3.95 22.45 6.10
CA LYS A 588 -4.28 21.08 5.65
C LYS A 588 -3.00 20.31 5.32
N LYS A 589 -2.06 20.94 4.60
CA LYS A 589 -0.72 20.38 4.33
C LYS A 589 0.05 20.10 5.63
N LEU A 590 0.05 21.04 6.58
CA LEU A 590 0.71 20.87 7.89
C LEU A 590 0.11 19.71 8.70
N ARG A 591 -1.22 19.61 8.84
CA ARG A 591 -1.87 18.46 9.49
C ARG A 591 -1.53 17.14 8.80
N SER A 592 -1.51 17.10 7.47
CA SER A 592 -1.13 15.91 6.69
C SER A 592 0.31 15.49 6.96
N LYS A 593 1.25 16.45 7.01
CA LYS A 593 2.67 16.22 7.31
C LYS A 593 2.88 15.71 8.74
N ILE A 594 2.17 16.29 9.71
CA ILE A 594 2.23 15.88 11.13
C ILE A 594 1.77 14.44 11.30
N SER A 595 0.67 14.06 10.65
CA SER A 595 0.14 12.69 10.69
C SER A 595 1.08 11.71 9.96
N GLY A 596 1.44 11.98 8.70
CA GLY A 596 2.26 11.09 7.88
C GLY A 596 3.70 10.90 8.36
N GLY A 597 4.26 11.89 9.07
CA GLY A 597 5.58 11.86 9.68
C GLY A 597 5.61 11.58 11.18
N ASN A 598 4.46 11.33 11.82
CA ASN A 598 4.34 11.09 13.27
C ASN A 598 5.06 12.18 14.11
N LEU A 599 4.79 13.46 13.80
CA LEU A 599 5.54 14.61 14.35
C LEU A 599 4.93 15.17 15.64
N ARG A 600 3.63 14.93 15.91
CA ARG A 600 2.97 15.29 17.17
C ARG A 600 3.32 14.25 18.23
N ILE A 601 3.71 14.70 19.42
CA ILE A 601 3.90 13.86 20.59
C ILE A 601 2.73 14.10 21.54
N GLU A 602 1.85 13.11 21.65
CA GLU A 602 0.72 13.10 22.58
C GLU A 602 1.20 12.74 24.00
N GLY A 603 0.61 13.38 25.02
CA GLY A 603 1.01 13.17 26.42
C GLY A 603 2.36 13.79 26.79
N ASP A 604 2.85 13.46 27.98
CA ASP A 604 4.06 14.06 28.55
C ASP A 604 5.35 13.66 27.82
N TYR A 605 6.34 14.57 27.85
CA TYR A 605 7.69 14.26 27.39
C TYR A 605 8.41 13.32 28.37
N LYS A 606 8.81 12.15 27.88
CA LYS A 606 9.50 11.14 28.68
C LYS A 606 10.77 11.68 29.36
N ALA A 607 10.88 11.43 30.67
CA ALA A 607 12.10 11.67 31.42
C ALA A 607 13.23 10.70 31.02
N LYS A 608 12.89 9.47 30.64
CA LYS A 608 13.82 8.43 30.16
C LYS A 608 13.72 8.25 28.64
N ILE A 609 14.72 7.61 28.05
CA ILE A 609 14.80 7.31 26.62
C ILE A 609 14.86 5.80 26.46
N ASP A 610 13.95 5.26 25.67
CA ASP A 610 13.83 3.82 25.44
C ASP A 610 14.10 3.47 23.97
N LEU A 611 14.24 2.17 23.71
CA LEU A 611 14.33 1.59 22.37
C LEU A 611 13.17 2.08 21.48
N GLY A 612 13.49 2.66 20.33
CA GLY A 612 12.51 3.22 19.38
C GLY A 612 12.23 4.72 19.51
N ASP A 613 12.71 5.41 20.55
CA ASP A 613 12.44 6.84 20.75
C ASP A 613 13.14 7.75 19.71
N PRO A 614 12.55 8.91 19.36
CA PRO A 614 13.13 9.85 18.40
C PRO A 614 14.34 10.61 18.98
N ILE A 615 15.43 10.68 18.22
CA ILE A 615 16.64 11.45 18.58
C ILE A 615 17.12 12.36 17.44
N GLY A 616 17.68 13.52 17.78
CA GLY A 616 18.23 14.49 16.83
C GLY A 616 19.34 15.35 17.43
N ALA A 617 20.07 16.08 16.59
CA ALA A 617 21.17 16.95 17.03
C ALA A 617 20.67 18.21 17.77
N ALA A 618 21.35 18.60 18.86
CA ALA A 618 21.00 19.76 19.69
C ALA A 618 21.47 21.09 19.07
N ARG A 619 21.09 21.36 17.83
CA ARG A 619 21.40 22.59 17.09
C ARG A 619 20.39 22.86 15.98
N TYR A 620 20.63 23.92 15.22
CA TYR A 620 20.04 24.14 13.89
C TYR A 620 21.04 23.76 12.80
N VAL A 621 20.51 23.41 11.63
CA VAL A 621 21.27 23.17 10.40
C VAL A 621 21.19 24.39 9.49
N GLU A 622 22.23 24.62 8.71
CA GLU A 622 22.38 25.82 7.86
C GLU A 622 22.14 25.44 6.39
N LYS A 623 21.42 26.33 5.68
CA LYS A 623 21.16 26.25 4.25
C LYS A 623 21.44 27.60 3.62
N GLY A 624 22.69 27.81 3.18
CA GLY A 624 23.15 29.14 2.77
C GLY A 624 23.08 30.13 3.94
N LYS A 625 22.14 31.09 3.88
CA LYS A 625 21.90 32.04 4.98
C LYS A 625 20.79 31.59 5.95
N ASP A 626 19.99 30.62 5.56
CA ASP A 626 18.81 30.20 6.32
C ASP A 626 19.15 29.14 7.37
N LYS A 627 18.35 29.08 8.44
CA LYS A 627 18.48 28.09 9.52
C LYS A 627 17.22 27.26 9.62
N GLY A 628 17.42 25.95 9.77
CA GLY A 628 16.33 24.97 9.87
C GLY A 628 16.54 24.00 11.03
N ASN A 629 15.47 23.27 11.34
CA ASN A 629 15.53 22.13 12.26
C ASN A 629 16.33 20.98 11.62
N PRO A 630 17.22 20.30 12.36
CA PRO A 630 17.75 19.02 11.92
C PRO A 630 16.63 17.98 11.84
N LEU A 631 16.78 17.06 10.89
CA LEU A 631 15.99 15.83 10.87
C LEU A 631 16.34 14.95 12.08
N PHE A 632 15.48 13.95 12.33
CA PHE A 632 15.64 13.00 13.43
C PHE A 632 15.83 11.57 12.91
N GLY A 633 16.39 10.72 13.77
CA GLY A 633 16.40 9.27 13.62
C GLY A 633 15.84 8.59 14.87
N THR A 634 16.13 7.30 15.00
CA THR A 634 15.68 6.42 16.07
C THR A 634 16.82 6.05 17.01
N PHE A 635 16.53 6.05 18.32
CA PHE A 635 17.36 5.43 19.33
C PHE A 635 17.23 3.90 19.25
N GLY A 636 18.31 3.22 18.85
CA GLY A 636 18.30 1.80 18.54
C GLY A 636 18.20 0.93 19.78
N CYS A 637 19.23 0.91 20.62
CA CYS A 637 19.22 0.20 21.89
C CYS A 637 20.33 0.72 22.80
N TYR A 638 20.36 0.29 24.06
CA TYR A 638 21.53 0.40 24.92
C TYR A 638 22.48 -0.78 24.70
N ILE A 639 23.77 -0.50 24.61
CA ILE A 639 24.85 -1.49 24.68
C ILE A 639 25.74 -1.21 25.88
N GLU A 640 26.47 -2.22 26.33
CA GLU A 640 27.48 -2.11 27.37
C GLU A 640 28.85 -2.51 26.83
N ILE A 641 29.86 -1.71 27.18
CA ILE A 641 31.26 -1.92 26.79
C ILE A 641 32.09 -2.14 28.05
N LYS A 642 32.92 -3.18 28.06
CA LYS A 642 33.93 -3.44 29.08
C LYS A 642 35.31 -3.14 28.51
N LYS A 643 36.05 -2.23 29.15
CA LYS A 643 37.44 -1.91 28.80
C LYS A 643 38.40 -2.88 29.48
N LYS A 644 39.49 -3.21 28.81
CA LYS A 644 40.53 -4.11 29.32
C LYS A 644 41.11 -3.57 30.63
N GLY A 645 41.10 -4.39 31.67
CA GLY A 645 41.54 -4.01 33.02
C GLY A 645 40.51 -3.25 33.86
N SER A 646 39.32 -2.96 33.31
CA SER A 646 38.17 -2.46 34.08
C SER A 646 37.26 -3.61 34.49
N SER A 647 36.84 -3.64 35.76
CA SER A 647 35.74 -4.51 36.22
C SER A 647 34.36 -3.94 35.86
N ARG A 648 34.28 -2.67 35.45
CA ARG A 648 33.03 -1.95 35.21
C ARG A 648 32.62 -1.97 33.74
N TRP A 649 31.35 -2.27 33.51
CA TRP A 649 30.64 -2.04 32.23
C TRP A 649 30.16 -0.59 32.13
N GLU A 650 30.36 0.02 30.96
CA GLU A 650 29.91 1.38 30.62
C GLU A 650 28.77 1.30 29.59
N LYS A 651 27.64 1.97 29.87
CA LYS A 651 26.40 1.88 29.07
C LYS A 651 26.32 3.04 28.06
N TYR A 652 26.06 2.71 26.80
CA TYR A 652 26.00 3.64 25.67
C TYR A 652 24.73 3.43 24.84
N GLY A 653 24.22 4.48 24.21
CA GLY A 653 23.11 4.39 23.24
C GLY A 653 23.61 4.17 21.81
N LEU A 654 23.06 3.18 21.11
CA LEU A 654 23.36 2.84 19.72
C LEU A 654 22.35 3.46 18.74
N THR A 655 22.84 4.04 17.65
CA THR A 655 22.05 4.53 16.50
C THR A 655 22.91 4.54 15.23
N ASN A 656 22.47 5.13 14.11
CA ASN A 656 23.29 5.27 12.91
C ASN A 656 24.23 6.48 12.94
N TYR A 657 25.35 6.39 12.21
CA TYR A 657 26.23 7.54 12.01
C TYR A 657 25.55 8.66 11.22
N HIS A 658 24.81 8.37 10.14
CA HIS A 658 24.11 9.42 9.38
C HIS A 658 23.05 10.18 10.20
N VAL A 659 22.49 9.57 11.24
CA VAL A 659 21.53 10.21 12.18
C VAL A 659 22.22 11.22 13.09
N VAL A 660 23.44 10.92 13.56
CA VAL A 660 24.23 11.83 14.40
C VAL A 660 25.05 12.85 13.60
N ARG A 661 25.22 12.63 12.30
CA ARG A 661 26.04 13.45 11.38
C ARG A 661 25.73 14.96 11.44
N PRO A 662 24.47 15.42 11.58
CA PRO A 662 24.16 16.85 11.77
C PRO A 662 24.75 17.47 13.04
N ALA A 663 25.20 16.69 14.04
CA ALA A 663 25.80 17.22 15.26
C ALA A 663 27.27 17.64 15.10
N ILE A 664 27.90 17.37 13.96
CA ILE A 664 29.31 17.65 13.67
C ILE A 664 29.42 18.94 12.85
N ASN A 665 30.38 19.80 13.18
CA ASN A 665 30.61 21.04 12.45
C ASN A 665 31.03 20.78 10.99
N GLY A 666 30.40 21.49 10.05
CA GLY A 666 30.55 21.30 8.61
C GLY A 666 29.41 20.52 7.95
N PHE A 667 28.35 20.16 8.69
CA PHE A 667 27.10 19.66 8.10
C PHE A 667 26.22 20.82 7.61
N GLU A 668 25.99 20.88 6.30
CA GLU A 668 25.25 21.94 5.62
C GLU A 668 24.27 21.33 4.59
N LEU A 669 23.22 22.08 4.28
CA LEU A 669 22.27 21.78 3.20
C LEU A 669 22.46 22.81 2.07
N GLU A 670 22.28 22.38 0.83
CA GLU A 670 22.39 23.25 -0.35
C GLU A 670 21.18 23.12 -1.26
N VAL A 671 20.99 24.11 -2.14
CA VAL A 671 19.98 24.06 -3.20
C VAL A 671 20.64 23.47 -4.45
N GLY A 672 20.23 22.26 -4.84
CA GLY A 672 20.70 21.61 -6.05
C GLY A 672 20.20 22.31 -7.33
N LYS A 673 20.73 21.89 -8.49
CA LYS A 673 20.48 22.50 -9.81
C LYS A 673 19.00 22.63 -10.23
N LYS A 674 18.07 21.95 -9.55
CA LYS A 674 16.63 21.96 -9.80
C LYS A 674 15.81 22.67 -8.70
N GLY A 675 16.44 23.47 -7.82
CA GLY A 675 15.76 24.09 -6.67
C GLY A 675 15.51 23.14 -5.48
N VAL A 676 15.66 21.83 -5.67
CA VAL A 676 15.52 20.80 -4.64
C VAL A 676 16.64 20.92 -3.60
N THR A 677 16.31 20.81 -2.31
CA THR A 677 17.32 20.81 -1.24
C THR A 677 18.04 19.47 -1.20
N GLN A 678 19.38 19.48 -1.09
CA GLN A 678 20.23 18.31 -0.93
C GLN A 678 21.24 18.51 0.21
N ILE A 679 21.85 17.42 0.71
CA ILE A 679 22.96 17.53 1.67
C ILE A 679 24.19 18.01 0.90
N ALA A 680 24.84 19.06 1.39
CA ALA A 680 26.04 19.59 0.76
C ALA A 680 27.21 18.59 0.89
N SER A 681 28.09 18.57 -0.11
CA SER A 681 29.32 17.78 -0.02
C SER A 681 30.22 18.37 1.07
N PRO A 682 30.70 17.56 2.05
CA PRO A 682 31.53 18.08 3.15
C PRO A 682 32.78 18.79 2.63
N GLN A 683 33.02 20.01 3.09
CA GLN A 683 34.22 20.77 2.72
C GLN A 683 35.48 19.97 3.06
N VAL A 684 36.42 19.89 2.11
CA VAL A 684 37.65 19.10 2.25
C VAL A 684 38.44 19.57 3.48
N ARG A 685 38.88 18.63 4.33
CA ARG A 685 39.53 18.86 5.65
C ARG A 685 38.63 19.40 6.78
N SER A 686 37.33 19.65 6.55
CA SER A 686 36.38 19.97 7.63
C SER A 686 36.29 18.84 8.67
N ASN A 687 35.77 19.17 9.85
CA ASN A 687 35.53 18.16 10.90
C ASN A 687 34.60 17.05 10.41
N LEU A 688 33.51 17.40 9.70
CA LEU A 688 32.62 16.42 9.09
C LEU A 688 33.36 15.51 8.10
N HIS A 689 34.08 16.07 7.12
CA HIS A 689 34.85 15.32 6.14
C HIS A 689 35.88 14.38 6.79
N ARG A 690 36.48 14.76 7.93
CA ARG A 690 37.37 13.89 8.70
C ARG A 690 36.62 12.71 9.31
N VAL A 691 35.49 12.95 9.96
CA VAL A 691 34.68 11.89 10.59
C VAL A 691 34.09 10.93 9.55
N ASP A 692 33.67 11.43 8.39
CA ASP A 692 33.23 10.58 7.27
C ASP A 692 34.33 9.62 6.79
N ASN A 693 35.59 10.06 6.81
CA ASN A 693 36.73 9.31 6.29
C ASN A 693 37.34 8.31 7.30
N VAL A 694 37.38 8.63 8.60
CA VAL A 694 38.08 7.82 9.63
C VAL A 694 37.27 7.53 10.90
N GLY A 695 35.97 7.85 10.89
CA GLY A 695 35.07 7.70 12.03
C GLY A 695 35.27 8.77 13.12
N PHE A 696 34.39 8.74 14.12
CA PHE A 696 34.53 9.52 15.34
C PHE A 696 35.11 8.58 16.39
N LYS A 697 36.27 8.92 16.95
CA LYS A 697 36.95 8.09 17.96
C LYS A 697 36.75 8.68 19.37
N PRO A 698 36.74 7.88 20.44
CA PRO A 698 36.63 8.40 21.81
C PRO A 698 37.73 9.40 22.19
N SER A 699 38.93 9.25 21.61
CA SER A 699 40.05 10.18 21.79
C SER A 699 40.03 11.37 20.81
N SER A 700 38.92 11.59 20.10
CA SER A 700 38.80 12.67 19.12
C SER A 700 38.60 14.02 19.82
N MET A 701 39.44 14.99 19.49
CA MET A 701 39.24 16.39 19.90
C MET A 701 38.23 17.15 19.02
N ILE A 702 37.52 16.46 18.11
CA ILE A 702 36.51 17.08 17.24
C ILE A 702 35.27 17.45 18.08
N PRO A 703 34.87 18.74 18.15
CA PRO A 703 33.66 19.12 18.85
C PRO A 703 32.41 18.56 18.17
N ALA A 704 31.56 17.91 18.97
CA ALA A 704 30.20 17.52 18.59
C ALA A 704 29.21 18.14 19.58
N VAL A 705 28.06 18.61 19.09
CA VAL A 705 26.99 19.08 19.97
C VAL A 705 26.30 17.90 20.68
N ALA A 706 25.48 18.20 21.68
CA ALA A 706 24.64 17.20 22.33
C ALA A 706 23.53 16.69 21.40
N PHE A 707 22.77 15.70 21.86
CA PHE A 707 21.54 15.23 21.21
C PHE A 707 20.31 15.50 22.08
N GLU A 708 19.13 15.46 21.46
CA GLU A 708 17.83 15.79 22.05
C GLU A 708 16.84 14.64 21.90
N CYS A 709 16.07 14.38 22.95
CA CYS A 709 14.88 13.53 22.96
C CYS A 709 13.83 14.18 23.89
N PRO A 710 12.66 14.59 23.37
CA PRO A 710 12.30 14.57 21.95
C PRO A 710 13.14 15.58 21.13
N PRO A 711 13.31 15.38 19.81
CA PRO A 711 14.04 16.32 18.96
C PRO A 711 13.24 17.62 18.76
N ARG A 712 13.93 18.77 18.65
CA ARG A 712 13.27 20.08 18.46
C ARG A 712 12.24 20.13 17.33
N ILE A 713 12.46 19.43 16.22
CA ILE A 713 11.48 19.33 15.13
C ILE A 713 10.13 18.78 15.62
N LYS A 714 10.11 17.63 16.33
CA LYS A 714 8.87 17.07 16.88
C LYS A 714 8.28 18.00 17.96
N HIS A 715 9.10 18.69 18.74
CA HIS A 715 8.62 19.70 19.68
C HIS A 715 7.87 20.83 18.94
N ASN A 716 8.48 21.44 17.93
CA ASN A 716 7.90 22.59 17.23
C ASN A 716 6.60 22.22 16.48
N TYR A 717 6.54 21.05 15.84
CA TYR A 717 5.29 20.54 15.26
C TYR A 717 4.23 20.16 16.32
N THR A 718 4.64 19.70 17.51
CA THR A 718 3.71 19.47 18.63
C THR A 718 3.13 20.77 19.16
N ILE A 719 3.95 21.81 19.37
CA ILE A 719 3.48 23.15 19.81
C ILE A 719 2.56 23.78 18.75
N TRP A 720 2.88 23.64 17.45
CA TRP A 720 1.98 24.06 16.38
C TRP A 720 0.64 23.33 16.43
N ALA A 721 0.65 22.00 16.60
CA ALA A 721 -0.58 21.21 16.67
C ALA A 721 -1.46 21.65 17.85
N ILE A 722 -0.87 21.88 19.04
CA ILE A 722 -1.61 22.35 20.22
C ILE A 722 -2.20 23.76 19.99
N ASN A 723 -1.45 24.67 19.36
CA ASN A 723 -1.97 25.99 18.99
C ASN A 723 -3.15 25.90 18.00
N ASP A 724 -3.11 24.98 17.03
CA ASP A 724 -4.24 24.76 16.12
C ASP A 724 -5.45 24.17 16.86
N GLU A 725 -5.26 23.22 17.79
CA GLU A 725 -6.35 22.69 18.64
C GLU A 725 -7.02 23.78 19.50
N ILE A 726 -6.24 24.70 20.06
CA ILE A 726 -6.75 25.87 20.80
C ILE A 726 -7.55 26.77 19.85
N SER A 727 -6.98 27.15 18.70
CA SER A 727 -7.64 28.04 17.75
C SER A 727 -8.91 27.44 17.12
N GLN A 728 -9.01 26.12 16.98
CA GLN A 728 -10.27 25.49 16.56
C GLN A 728 -11.36 25.65 17.64
N ARG A 729 -11.02 25.55 18.94
CA ARG A 729 -11.98 25.64 20.05
C ARG A 729 -12.51 27.06 20.24
N GLU A 730 -11.62 28.05 20.17
CA GLU A 730 -11.99 29.48 20.16
C GLU A 730 -12.96 29.83 19.01
N LYS A 731 -12.79 29.19 17.84
CA LYS A 731 -13.70 29.37 16.69
C LYS A 731 -15.04 28.68 16.87
N VAL A 732 -15.07 27.49 17.47
CA VAL A 732 -16.34 26.81 17.80
C VAL A 732 -17.12 27.63 18.83
N GLU A 733 -16.45 28.09 19.88
CA GLU A 733 -17.01 28.98 20.91
C GLU A 733 -17.63 30.25 20.29
N ALA A 734 -16.88 30.94 19.40
CA ALA A 734 -17.35 32.12 18.68
C ALA A 734 -18.47 31.85 17.63
N CYS A 735 -18.73 30.59 17.27
CA CYS A 735 -19.77 30.19 16.31
C CYS A 735 -20.97 29.47 16.97
N THR A 736 -21.04 29.45 18.31
CA THR A 736 -22.14 28.82 19.06
C THR A 736 -23.49 29.42 18.65
N SER A 737 -24.47 28.56 18.37
CA SER A 737 -25.69 28.94 17.64
C SER A 737 -26.77 29.55 18.55
N PRO A 738 -27.55 30.56 18.09
CA PRO A 738 -28.69 31.11 18.84
C PRO A 738 -29.89 30.15 18.94
N TYR A 739 -29.83 28.96 18.33
CA TYR A 739 -30.91 27.96 18.36
C TYR A 739 -30.79 26.91 19.48
N GLU A 740 -29.71 26.94 20.27
CA GLU A 740 -29.49 26.07 21.42
C GLU A 740 -30.09 26.66 22.70
N THR A 741 -30.49 25.82 23.66
CA THR A 741 -30.95 26.35 24.96
C THR A 741 -29.79 26.93 25.77
N ALA A 742 -30.06 27.94 26.61
CA ALA A 742 -29.03 28.58 27.43
C ALA A 742 -28.26 27.60 28.35
N GLN A 743 -28.86 26.46 28.69
CA GLN A 743 -28.22 25.40 29.46
C GLN A 743 -27.25 24.55 28.62
N GLU A 744 -27.58 24.27 27.36
CA GLU A 744 -26.72 23.57 26.40
C GLU A 744 -25.53 24.43 25.96
N GLN A 745 -25.78 25.71 25.68
CA GLN A 745 -24.72 26.69 25.37
C GLN A 745 -23.71 26.81 26.52
N LYS A 746 -24.20 26.91 27.76
CA LYS A 746 -23.33 26.96 28.94
C LYS A 746 -22.52 25.67 29.11
N ALA A 747 -23.15 24.50 29.04
CA ALA A 747 -22.46 23.23 29.16
C ALA A 747 -21.38 23.04 28.06
N THR A 748 -21.64 23.55 26.86
CA THR A 748 -20.69 23.53 25.74
C THR A 748 -19.52 24.49 25.97
N SER A 749 -19.75 25.71 26.44
CA SER A 749 -18.69 26.66 26.79
C SER A 749 -17.83 26.16 27.97
N ASP A 750 -18.45 25.65 29.05
CA ASP A 750 -17.75 25.07 30.20
C ASP A 750 -16.83 23.89 29.78
N LEU A 751 -17.27 23.06 28.82
CA LEU A 751 -16.47 21.98 28.24
C LEU A 751 -15.32 22.50 27.38
N LEU A 752 -15.58 23.46 26.49
CA LEU A 752 -14.57 24.06 25.59
C LEU A 752 -13.48 24.79 26.38
N GLU A 753 -13.84 25.52 27.44
CA GLU A 753 -12.86 26.14 28.36
C GLU A 753 -12.02 25.09 29.10
N THR A 754 -12.63 23.99 29.53
CA THR A 754 -11.90 22.88 30.17
C THR A 754 -10.89 22.23 29.21
N GLU A 755 -11.28 21.97 27.96
CA GLU A 755 -10.35 21.46 26.94
C GLU A 755 -9.26 22.49 26.58
N LYS A 756 -9.62 23.76 26.40
CA LYS A 756 -8.70 24.85 26.07
C LYS A 756 -7.64 25.01 27.17
N LYS A 757 -8.06 24.98 28.44
CA LYS A 757 -7.17 25.01 29.60
C LYS A 757 -6.19 23.83 29.60
N HIS A 758 -6.65 22.61 29.34
CA HIS A 758 -5.78 21.44 29.24
C HIS A 758 -4.69 21.61 28.16
N PHE A 759 -5.04 22.11 26.97
CA PHE A 759 -4.06 22.38 25.92
C PHE A 759 -3.08 23.52 26.27
N ILE A 760 -3.52 24.55 26.98
CA ILE A 760 -2.65 25.63 27.47
C ILE A 760 -1.64 25.08 28.49
N GLU A 761 -2.09 24.24 29.43
CA GLU A 761 -1.23 23.58 30.42
C GLU A 761 -0.24 22.61 29.76
N GLU A 762 -0.69 21.77 28.82
CA GLU A 762 0.16 20.88 28.02
C GLU A 762 1.26 21.66 27.27
N LYS A 763 0.88 22.75 26.59
CA LYS A 763 1.81 23.64 25.88
C LYS A 763 2.84 24.24 26.84
N ALA A 764 2.40 24.78 27.97
CA ALA A 764 3.29 25.38 28.97
C ALA A 764 4.29 24.37 29.53
N ALA A 765 3.85 23.14 29.84
CA ALA A 765 4.70 22.06 30.32
C ALA A 765 5.77 21.65 29.28
N LYS A 766 5.39 21.49 28.01
CA LYS A 766 6.33 21.13 26.93
C LYS A 766 7.35 22.23 26.65
N ILE A 767 6.95 23.51 26.69
CA ILE A 767 7.88 24.65 26.56
C ILE A 767 8.83 24.70 27.77
N ALA A 768 8.31 24.56 28.99
CA ALA A 768 9.13 24.53 30.20
C ALA A 768 10.15 23.39 30.20
N HIS A 769 9.81 22.22 29.63
CA HIS A 769 10.74 21.10 29.45
C HIS A 769 11.92 21.44 28.53
N PHE A 770 11.68 22.19 27.44
CA PHE A 770 12.75 22.67 26.57
C PHE A 770 13.60 23.76 27.24
N ASN A 771 12.96 24.77 27.84
CA ASN A 771 13.64 25.87 28.52
C ASN A 771 14.53 25.40 29.70
N LYS A 772 14.13 24.33 30.40
CA LYS A 772 14.91 23.70 31.48
C LYS A 772 16.01 22.75 30.98
N GLY A 773 16.20 22.60 29.67
CA GLY A 773 17.20 21.70 29.08
C GLY A 773 16.91 20.20 29.23
N LEU A 774 15.73 19.82 29.76
CA LEU A 774 15.39 18.43 30.12
C LEU A 774 15.33 17.47 28.92
N HIS A 775 15.20 18.02 27.71
CA HIS A 775 15.24 17.30 26.44
C HIS A 775 16.66 16.82 26.06
N THR A 776 17.73 17.40 26.60
CA THR A 776 19.12 17.04 26.27
C THR A 776 19.48 15.65 26.81
N ILE A 777 20.08 14.80 25.97
CA ILE A 777 20.31 13.37 26.28
C ILE A 777 21.75 13.00 26.59
N GLY A 778 22.72 13.67 25.96
CA GLY A 778 24.11 13.19 25.93
C GLY A 778 24.89 13.70 24.72
N LYS A 779 26.12 13.21 24.53
CA LYS A 779 27.05 13.61 23.45
C LYS A 779 27.59 12.41 22.68
N LEU A 780 28.10 12.65 21.47
CA LEU A 780 28.71 11.63 20.63
C LEU A 780 29.97 11.05 21.32
N TYR A 781 30.08 9.73 21.36
CA TYR A 781 31.22 9.01 21.94
C TYR A 781 32.10 8.39 20.86
N ALA A 782 31.50 7.65 19.93
CA ALA A 782 32.19 7.00 18.81
C ALA A 782 31.25 6.86 17.60
N ALA A 783 31.79 6.73 16.39
CA ALA A 783 31.02 6.42 15.17
C ALA A 783 31.91 5.84 14.07
N SER A 784 31.34 5.02 13.18
CA SER A 784 32.06 4.35 12.08
C SER A 784 32.58 5.29 10.99
N GLY A 785 31.95 6.46 10.81
CA GLY A 785 32.09 7.19 9.55
C GLY A 785 31.44 6.43 8.38
N PHE A 786 31.83 6.78 7.15
CA PHE A 786 31.30 6.21 5.91
C PHE A 786 32.35 5.49 5.05
N LYS A 787 33.64 5.49 5.42
CA LYS A 787 34.69 4.82 4.64
C LYS A 787 34.96 3.36 5.03
N GLU A 788 34.86 3.05 6.31
CA GLU A 788 35.03 1.68 6.81
C GLU A 788 33.93 0.75 6.26
N ARG A 789 34.27 -0.51 5.99
CA ARG A 789 33.37 -1.54 5.47
C ARG A 789 33.52 -2.79 6.31
N SER A 790 32.46 -3.59 6.41
CA SER A 790 32.56 -4.95 6.97
C SER A 790 33.44 -5.86 6.08
N ASP A 791 33.83 -7.02 6.59
CA ASP A 791 34.61 -8.04 5.86
C ASP A 791 33.99 -8.41 4.50
N ASP A 792 32.66 -8.30 4.40
CA ASP A 792 31.88 -8.56 3.19
C ASP A 792 31.39 -7.29 2.47
N GLN A 793 32.14 -6.19 2.60
CA GLN A 793 31.94 -4.92 1.90
C GLN A 793 30.61 -4.20 2.21
N GLY A 794 29.93 -4.53 3.31
CA GLY A 794 28.73 -3.83 3.77
C GLY A 794 29.05 -2.52 4.48
N ARG A 795 28.08 -1.59 4.49
CA ARG A 795 28.20 -0.33 5.21
C ARG A 795 27.89 -0.52 6.70
N LEU A 796 28.73 0.09 7.54
CA LEU A 796 28.67 -0.06 8.99
C LEU A 796 27.73 0.95 9.66
N ASP A 797 27.81 2.22 9.24
CA ASP A 797 26.93 3.34 9.59
C ASP A 797 26.39 3.33 11.03
N TRP A 798 27.25 3.14 12.03
CA TRP A 798 26.86 3.10 13.45
C TRP A 798 27.44 4.27 14.23
N ALA A 799 26.75 4.68 15.29
CA ALA A 799 27.21 5.67 16.26
C ALA A 799 26.80 5.31 17.69
N LEU A 800 27.66 5.68 18.63
CA LEU A 800 27.47 5.55 20.06
C LEU A 800 27.34 6.92 20.72
N ILE A 801 26.31 7.07 21.53
CA ILE A 801 26.04 8.27 22.32
C ILE A 801 26.31 7.93 23.79
N ASN A 802 27.12 8.76 24.46
CA ASN A 802 27.24 8.73 25.92
C ASN A 802 26.02 9.45 26.51
N ILE A 803 25.12 8.68 27.14
CA ILE A 803 23.82 9.15 27.64
C ILE A 803 23.95 9.61 29.09
N ASN A 804 23.40 10.77 29.40
CA ASN A 804 23.31 11.31 30.75
C ASN A 804 22.55 10.32 31.66
N ASN A 805 23.13 9.93 32.81
CA ASN A 805 22.54 8.96 33.74
C ASN A 805 21.06 9.25 34.11
N SER A 806 20.68 10.53 34.21
CA SER A 806 19.30 10.95 34.45
C SER A 806 18.32 10.52 33.35
N ARG A 807 18.77 10.41 32.10
CA ARG A 807 17.96 10.08 30.90
C ARG A 807 17.98 8.60 30.50
N VAL A 808 18.88 7.78 31.05
CA VAL A 808 19.00 6.34 30.74
C VAL A 808 17.69 5.61 31.07
N GLY A 809 17.05 5.03 30.04
CA GLY A 809 15.93 4.09 30.11
C GLY A 809 16.40 2.64 29.99
N ASN A 810 15.64 1.78 29.31
CA ASN A 810 15.92 0.34 29.24
C ASN A 810 15.78 -0.28 27.82
N ASN A 811 16.12 -1.56 27.70
CA ASN A 811 16.05 -2.37 26.48
C ASN A 811 14.79 -3.26 26.42
N GLN A 812 13.68 -2.85 27.03
CA GLN A 812 12.46 -3.64 27.07
C GLN A 812 11.69 -3.60 25.75
N LEU A 813 11.37 -4.78 25.21
CA LEU A 813 10.54 -4.94 24.01
C LEU A 813 9.06 -4.71 24.35
N PRO A 814 8.28 -4.14 23.43
CA PRO A 814 6.93 -3.66 23.70
C PRO A 814 5.93 -4.80 23.93
N GLY A 815 4.89 -4.51 24.70
CA GLY A 815 3.85 -5.45 25.07
C GLY A 815 2.77 -5.67 24.00
N LYS A 816 1.80 -6.52 24.35
CA LYS A 816 0.69 -6.94 23.48
C LYS A 816 -0.09 -5.77 22.85
N GLU A 817 -0.36 -4.69 23.59
CA GLU A 817 -1.20 -3.61 23.10
C GLU A 817 -0.54 -2.84 21.93
N THR A 818 0.78 -2.65 21.95
CA THR A 818 1.53 -2.06 20.83
C THR A 818 1.44 -2.91 19.56
N TRP A 819 1.40 -4.24 19.72
CA TRP A 819 1.29 -5.19 18.60
C TRP A 819 -0.14 -5.55 18.21
N LYS A 820 -1.16 -4.99 18.86
CA LYS A 820 -2.58 -5.36 18.69
C LYS A 820 -3.07 -5.31 17.24
N ARG A 821 -2.57 -4.36 16.44
CA ARG A 821 -2.89 -4.26 15.00
C ARG A 821 -2.35 -5.41 14.15
N TRP A 822 -1.24 -6.03 14.58
CA TRP A 822 -0.50 -7.02 13.79
C TRP A 822 -1.07 -8.44 13.87
N GLY A 823 -1.91 -8.74 14.86
CA GLY A 823 -2.60 -10.03 14.95
C GLY A 823 -1.65 -11.23 14.95
N GLY A 824 -1.66 -12.01 13.87
CA GLY A 824 -0.79 -13.18 13.69
C GLY A 824 0.67 -12.85 13.35
N ASP A 825 0.94 -11.65 12.82
CA ASP A 825 2.30 -11.19 12.46
C ASP A 825 3.06 -10.59 13.67
N ALA A 826 2.47 -10.64 14.87
CA ALA A 826 3.03 -10.09 16.10
C ALA A 826 4.04 -11.05 16.79
N PRO A 827 5.14 -10.54 17.37
CA PRO A 827 6.15 -11.34 18.05
C PRO A 827 5.71 -11.71 19.48
N PHE A 828 4.67 -12.55 19.60
CA PHE A 828 4.02 -12.86 20.88
C PHE A 828 4.95 -13.47 21.95
N LEU A 829 6.07 -14.07 21.54
CA LEU A 829 7.08 -14.60 22.45
C LEU A 829 7.96 -13.51 23.09
N THR A 830 7.96 -12.26 22.58
CA THR A 830 8.86 -11.18 23.04
C THR A 830 8.17 -10.11 23.89
N TYR A 831 6.85 -10.18 24.08
CA TYR A 831 6.08 -9.15 24.80
C TYR A 831 6.65 -8.85 26.20
N ASN A 832 6.98 -7.58 26.46
CA ASN A 832 7.54 -7.07 27.71
C ASN A 832 8.89 -7.71 28.13
N LYS A 833 9.57 -8.45 27.25
CA LYS A 833 10.88 -9.07 27.54
C LYS A 833 12.03 -8.12 27.19
N PRO A 834 13.21 -8.23 27.82
CA PRO A 834 14.39 -7.50 27.37
C PRO A 834 14.83 -8.00 25.98
N LEU A 835 15.37 -7.08 25.17
CA LEU A 835 16.17 -7.39 23.99
C LEU A 835 17.37 -8.26 24.40
N ARG A 836 17.68 -9.28 23.60
CA ARG A 836 18.69 -10.31 23.92
C ARG A 836 19.90 -10.20 23.00
N PRO A 837 21.12 -10.49 23.49
CA PRO A 837 22.29 -10.63 22.63
C PRO A 837 22.15 -11.87 21.72
N GLN A 838 22.80 -11.84 20.56
CA GLN A 838 22.86 -12.95 19.61
C GLN A 838 24.27 -13.07 19.03
N ALA A 839 24.84 -14.29 19.01
CA ALA A 839 26.23 -14.50 18.60
C ALA A 839 26.45 -14.51 17.07
N MET A 840 25.40 -14.82 16.29
CA MET A 840 25.31 -14.59 14.85
C MET A 840 23.85 -14.38 14.52
N SER A 841 23.51 -13.31 13.80
CA SER A 841 22.12 -12.92 13.61
C SER A 841 21.50 -13.38 12.30
N ILE A 842 21.95 -12.76 11.19
CA ILE A 842 21.31 -12.78 9.88
C ILE A 842 21.89 -13.89 9.01
N ARG A 843 23.16 -14.23 9.23
CA ARG A 843 23.92 -15.17 8.41
C ARG A 843 23.34 -16.60 8.46
N LEU A 844 23.47 -17.31 7.35
CA LEU A 844 23.15 -18.74 7.25
C LEU A 844 23.91 -19.53 8.33
N ASN A 845 23.23 -20.46 8.99
CA ASN A 845 23.84 -21.28 10.03
C ASN A 845 24.75 -22.34 9.37
N PRO A 846 26.10 -22.25 9.50
CA PRO A 846 27.03 -23.06 8.70
C PRO A 846 26.81 -24.58 8.75
N PRO A 847 26.46 -25.21 9.90
CA PRO A 847 26.27 -26.66 9.97
C PRO A 847 25.02 -27.18 9.24
N THR A 848 24.03 -26.32 9.01
CA THR A 848 22.71 -26.73 8.49
C THR A 848 22.38 -26.14 7.12
N GLY A 849 23.14 -25.14 6.66
CA GLY A 849 22.80 -24.33 5.48
C GLY A 849 21.49 -23.53 5.61
N MET A 850 20.80 -23.64 6.76
CA MET A 850 19.50 -23.05 7.02
C MET A 850 19.65 -21.64 7.62
N GLN A 851 18.72 -20.77 7.26
CA GLN A 851 18.74 -19.38 7.65
C GLN A 851 18.20 -19.16 9.07
N ARG A 852 18.85 -18.30 9.87
CA ARG A 852 18.46 -18.07 11.28
C ARG A 852 17.20 -17.23 11.43
N THR A 853 16.97 -16.29 10.52
CA THR A 853 15.80 -15.41 10.48
C THR A 853 15.25 -15.37 9.06
N THR A 854 13.93 -15.49 8.92
CA THR A 854 13.18 -15.14 7.70
C THR A 854 12.34 -13.88 7.89
N ASP A 855 12.09 -13.52 9.13
CA ASP A 855 11.17 -12.47 9.57
C ASP A 855 11.86 -11.69 10.69
N GLY A 856 11.59 -10.38 10.78
CA GLY A 856 12.18 -9.51 11.78
C GLY A 856 11.23 -8.41 12.24
N TRP A 857 11.41 -7.96 13.47
CA TRP A 857 10.59 -6.92 14.09
C TRP A 857 11.45 -5.75 14.54
N LYS A 858 10.89 -4.54 14.53
CA LYS A 858 11.58 -3.33 15.03
C LYS A 858 10.62 -2.36 15.70
N LEU A 859 11.20 -1.40 16.42
CA LEU A 859 10.56 -0.15 16.83
C LEU A 859 11.27 1.02 16.17
N GLY A 860 10.53 1.83 15.40
CA GLY A 860 11.04 3.05 14.76
C GLY A 860 10.35 4.32 15.27
N ALA A 861 11.09 5.43 15.30
CA ALA A 861 10.63 6.72 15.79
C ALA A 861 9.49 7.35 14.95
N THR A 862 9.27 6.86 13.73
CA THR A 862 8.15 7.27 12.87
C THR A 862 7.07 6.18 12.79
N THR A 863 7.43 4.94 12.47
CA THR A 863 6.43 3.85 12.27
C THR A 863 5.92 3.17 13.55
N GLY A 864 6.63 3.34 14.67
CA GLY A 864 6.43 2.54 15.87
C GLY A 864 6.79 1.07 15.62
N ALA A 865 5.96 0.16 16.11
CA ALA A 865 6.16 -1.28 16.00
C ALA A 865 5.84 -1.80 14.60
N THR A 866 6.82 -2.39 13.92
CA THR A 866 6.66 -2.96 12.57
C THR A 866 7.31 -4.34 12.41
N ALA A 867 6.70 -5.19 11.57
CA ALA A 867 7.22 -6.50 11.18
C ALA A 867 7.61 -6.51 9.70
N GLY A 868 8.74 -7.13 9.38
CA GLY A 868 9.33 -7.20 8.05
C GLY A 868 9.74 -8.61 7.65
N GLU A 869 9.83 -8.82 6.35
CA GLU A 869 10.31 -10.06 5.72
C GLU A 869 11.77 -9.87 5.28
N PHE A 870 12.62 -10.86 5.52
CA PHE A 870 14.06 -10.76 5.29
C PHE A 870 14.48 -11.15 3.86
N HIS A 871 15.36 -10.36 3.25
CA HIS A 871 16.03 -10.68 1.99
C HIS A 871 17.37 -11.37 2.23
N SER A 872 17.36 -12.68 2.08
CA SER A 872 18.49 -13.59 2.24
C SER A 872 19.66 -13.34 1.29
N ILE A 873 19.40 -12.67 0.16
CA ILE A 873 20.34 -12.42 -0.91
C ILE A 873 20.84 -10.97 -0.80
N LYS A 874 22.16 -10.79 -0.74
CA LYS A 874 22.78 -9.46 -0.66
C LYS A 874 22.61 -8.66 -1.94
N PHE A 875 22.23 -7.40 -1.80
CA PHE A 875 22.19 -6.45 -2.89
C PHE A 875 23.54 -5.72 -3.01
N GLN A 876 23.86 -5.19 -4.19
CA GLN A 876 24.98 -4.26 -4.37
C GLN A 876 24.38 -2.85 -4.45
N VAL A 877 24.87 -1.93 -3.62
CA VAL A 877 24.26 -0.61 -3.41
C VAL A 877 25.31 0.48 -3.58
N ASN A 878 24.93 1.57 -4.22
CA ASN A 878 25.74 2.78 -4.34
C ASN A 878 24.99 3.94 -3.70
N LEU A 879 25.41 4.33 -2.49
CA LEU A 879 24.72 5.30 -1.66
C LEU A 879 25.25 6.71 -1.95
N LEU A 880 24.35 7.68 -2.17
CA LEU A 880 24.72 9.05 -2.50
C LEU A 880 25.69 9.70 -1.48
N ASP A 881 25.54 9.35 -0.20
CA ASP A 881 26.42 9.79 0.89
C ASP A 881 27.91 9.45 0.63
N ASP A 882 28.20 8.35 -0.07
CA ASP A 882 29.56 7.85 -0.31
C ASP A 882 30.31 8.58 -1.43
N ARG A 883 29.58 9.33 -2.28
CA ARG A 883 30.12 9.95 -3.50
C ARG A 883 31.35 10.83 -3.26
N HIS A 884 31.45 11.47 -2.10
CA HIS A 884 32.55 12.36 -1.74
C HIS A 884 33.81 11.63 -1.21
N LEU A 885 33.75 10.31 -0.95
CA LEU A 885 34.84 9.53 -0.36
C LEU A 885 35.58 8.63 -1.36
N ASN A 886 35.08 8.52 -2.60
CA ASN A 886 35.61 7.61 -3.64
C ASN A 886 35.78 6.16 -3.14
N VAL A 887 34.75 5.64 -2.48
CA VAL A 887 34.71 4.29 -1.90
C VAL A 887 33.98 3.31 -2.84
N PRO A 888 34.28 2.00 -2.77
CA PRO A 888 33.54 1.00 -3.54
C PRO A 888 32.07 0.92 -3.11
N THR A 889 31.22 0.52 -4.05
CA THR A 889 29.81 0.17 -3.80
C THR A 889 29.71 -0.88 -2.71
N SER A 890 28.81 -0.71 -1.75
CA SER A 890 28.66 -1.65 -0.65
C SER A 890 27.80 -2.87 -1.01
N THR A 891 27.84 -3.92 -0.19
CA THR A 891 26.86 -5.02 -0.27
C THR A 891 25.99 -5.07 0.97
N GLU A 892 24.68 -5.01 0.79
CA GLU A 892 23.72 -4.82 1.88
C GLU A 892 22.73 -5.98 1.95
N TYR A 893 22.39 -6.37 3.18
CA TYR A 893 21.19 -7.16 3.44
C TYR A 893 19.98 -6.22 3.57
N ALA A 894 18.76 -6.73 3.37
CA ALA A 894 17.56 -5.91 3.46
C ALA A 894 16.36 -6.61 4.12
N PHE A 895 15.43 -5.81 4.62
CA PHE A 895 14.06 -6.22 4.94
C PHE A 895 13.06 -5.50 4.03
N GLN A 896 11.89 -6.09 3.82
CA GLN A 896 10.72 -5.43 3.23
C GLN A 896 9.50 -5.57 4.16
N SER A 897 8.39 -4.93 3.81
CA SER A 897 7.14 -5.08 4.57
C SER A 897 6.58 -6.49 4.46
N ARG A 898 6.31 -7.13 5.62
CA ARG A 898 5.78 -8.50 5.71
C ARG A 898 4.33 -8.60 5.19
N ASN A 899 3.54 -7.58 5.50
CA ASN A 899 2.10 -7.55 5.24
C ASN A 899 1.70 -6.14 4.82
N LEU A 900 1.32 -5.98 3.55
CA LEU A 900 1.02 -4.68 2.93
C LEU A 900 -0.18 -4.00 3.63
N ASP A 901 -1.19 -4.78 4.04
CA ASP A 901 -2.40 -4.24 4.68
C ASP A 901 -2.13 -3.67 6.08
N LEU A 902 -1.03 -4.08 6.73
CA LEU A 902 -0.60 -3.59 8.05
C LEU A 902 0.35 -2.39 7.97
N GLY A 903 0.77 -2.02 6.75
CA GLY A 903 1.59 -0.86 6.46
C GLY A 903 3.10 -1.14 6.36
N ARG A 904 3.81 -0.10 5.90
CA ARG A 904 5.25 -0.14 5.60
C ARG A 904 6.11 -0.53 6.80
N PHE A 905 7.14 -1.35 6.56
CA PHE A 905 8.13 -1.72 7.56
C PHE A 905 8.88 -0.52 8.12
N SER A 906 9.22 0.46 7.27
CA SER A 906 10.07 1.59 7.64
C SER A 906 9.69 2.92 6.96
N CYS A 907 10.21 4.02 7.51
CA CYS A 907 9.97 5.41 7.11
C CYS A 907 11.24 6.27 7.20
N ARG A 908 11.18 7.47 6.62
CA ARG A 908 12.06 8.59 7.05
C ARG A 908 11.89 8.77 8.58
N GLY A 909 13.01 8.85 9.31
CA GLY A 909 13.05 8.92 10.78
C GLY A 909 13.26 7.57 11.50
N ASP A 910 13.07 6.43 10.84
CA ASP A 910 13.27 5.10 11.45
C ASP A 910 14.74 4.63 11.45
N SER A 911 15.64 5.31 10.74
CA SER A 911 17.08 5.03 10.76
C SER A 911 17.62 4.94 12.18
N GLY A 912 18.39 3.90 12.49
CA GLY A 912 18.94 3.63 13.81
C GLY A 912 18.12 2.62 14.61
N SER A 913 16.93 2.23 14.13
CA SER A 913 16.16 1.13 14.72
C SER A 913 16.97 -0.17 14.73
N VAL A 914 16.95 -0.91 15.84
CA VAL A 914 17.42 -2.30 15.85
C VAL A 914 16.30 -3.22 15.35
N VAL A 915 16.67 -4.21 14.55
CA VAL A 915 15.81 -5.33 14.15
C VAL A 915 16.08 -6.51 15.09
N TYR A 916 15.07 -7.28 15.45
CA TYR A 916 15.17 -8.46 16.31
C TYR A 916 14.33 -9.65 15.80
N ASP A 917 14.67 -10.87 16.22
CA ASP A 917 14.03 -12.15 15.81
C ASP A 917 12.79 -12.52 16.66
N GLU A 918 12.15 -13.66 16.40
CA GLU A 918 10.93 -14.06 17.14
C GLU A 918 11.18 -14.38 18.62
N ARG A 919 12.45 -14.42 19.06
CA ARG A 919 12.90 -14.69 20.42
C ARG A 919 13.41 -13.44 21.13
N GLY A 920 13.42 -12.30 20.44
CA GLY A 920 13.95 -11.03 20.92
C GLY A 920 15.47 -10.92 20.84
N GLY A 921 16.16 -11.82 20.12
CA GLY A 921 17.58 -11.70 19.80
C GLY A 921 17.79 -10.53 18.85
N ILE A 922 18.77 -9.66 19.12
CA ILE A 922 19.12 -8.57 18.21
C ILE A 922 19.71 -9.13 16.91
N VAL A 923 19.16 -8.66 15.79
CA VAL A 923 19.44 -9.18 14.45
C VAL A 923 20.32 -8.21 13.65
N GLY A 924 20.05 -6.91 13.70
CA GLY A 924 20.86 -5.94 12.97
C GLY A 924 20.46 -4.49 13.24
N LEU A 925 21.26 -3.57 12.70
CA LEU A 925 21.02 -2.13 12.77
C LEU A 925 20.46 -1.66 11.42
N MET A 926 19.21 -1.18 11.43
CA MET A 926 18.51 -0.71 10.24
C MET A 926 18.91 0.73 9.92
N PHE A 927 19.16 1.04 8.64
CA PHE A 927 19.58 2.38 8.22
C PHE A 927 18.77 2.92 7.03
N ARG A 928 19.38 3.02 5.84
CA ARG A 928 18.80 3.58 4.61
C ARG A 928 17.88 2.56 3.92
N GLY A 929 17.30 2.95 2.79
CA GLY A 929 16.54 2.06 1.92
C GLY A 929 16.18 2.70 0.59
N GLN A 930 15.49 1.95 -0.26
CA GLN A 930 15.02 2.37 -1.58
C GLN A 930 13.61 1.84 -1.85
N VAL A 931 12.71 2.73 -2.21
CA VAL A 931 11.37 2.37 -2.70
C VAL A 931 11.46 2.19 -4.21
N LEU A 932 11.03 1.04 -4.73
CA LEU A 932 11.03 0.72 -6.15
C LEU A 932 9.93 1.55 -6.85
N ASN A 933 10.17 2.00 -8.08
CA ASN A 933 9.14 2.71 -8.85
C ASN A 933 7.94 1.79 -9.09
N GLY A 934 6.73 2.37 -9.06
CA GLY A 934 5.47 1.65 -9.20
C GLY A 934 5.07 0.77 -8.01
N ALA A 935 5.94 0.59 -6.99
CA ALA A 935 5.58 -0.19 -5.81
C ALA A 935 4.49 0.52 -4.98
N SER A 936 3.54 -0.24 -4.41
CA SER A 936 2.53 0.29 -3.49
C SER A 936 3.17 1.10 -2.35
N GLU A 937 2.58 2.25 -1.97
CA GLU A 937 3.02 3.07 -0.84
C GLU A 937 3.15 2.25 0.48
N GLN A 938 2.33 1.21 0.61
CA GLN A 938 2.31 0.29 1.74
C GLN A 938 3.49 -0.70 1.75
N SER A 939 4.12 -0.95 0.60
CA SER A 939 5.23 -1.92 0.48
C SER A 939 6.51 -1.49 1.20
N GLY A 940 6.69 -0.19 1.43
CA GLY A 940 7.80 0.34 2.22
C GLY A 940 9.19 0.24 1.59
N GLY A 941 9.32 -0.35 0.39
CA GLY A 941 10.61 -0.54 -0.28
C GLY A 941 11.52 -1.60 0.32
N LEU A 942 12.77 -1.61 -0.13
CA LEU A 942 13.87 -2.41 0.39
C LEU A 942 14.64 -1.59 1.42
N ILE A 943 14.72 -2.10 2.65
CA ILE A 943 15.28 -1.38 3.80
C ILE A 943 16.56 -2.06 4.26
N TYR A 944 17.69 -1.37 4.12
CA TYR A 944 19.02 -1.93 4.36
C TYR A 944 19.31 -2.12 5.85
N VAL A 945 20.00 -3.22 6.17
CA VAL A 945 20.33 -3.62 7.54
C VAL A 945 21.78 -4.14 7.63
N THR A 946 22.54 -3.60 8.57
CA THR A 946 23.88 -4.08 8.90
C THR A 946 23.77 -5.20 9.95
N PRO A 947 24.36 -6.39 9.74
CA PRO A 947 24.39 -7.44 10.75
C PRO A 947 25.04 -6.97 12.06
N ILE A 948 24.46 -7.33 13.20
CA ILE A 948 24.89 -6.79 14.50
C ILE A 948 26.33 -7.20 14.86
N GLU A 949 26.78 -8.39 14.45
CA GLU A 949 28.17 -8.82 14.64
C GLU A 949 29.19 -7.90 13.94
N HIS A 950 28.84 -7.30 12.78
CA HIS A 950 29.71 -6.37 12.08
C HIS A 950 29.79 -5.03 12.80
N VAL A 951 28.66 -4.54 13.31
CA VAL A 951 28.59 -3.33 14.12
C VAL A 951 29.45 -3.51 15.38
N PHE A 952 29.32 -4.63 16.11
CA PHE A 952 30.09 -4.89 17.32
C PHE A 952 31.59 -5.07 17.05
N ASN A 953 31.97 -5.78 15.97
CA ASN A 953 33.37 -5.92 15.58
C ASN A 953 34.01 -4.56 15.22
N SER A 954 33.29 -3.71 14.48
CA SER A 954 33.74 -2.36 14.14
C SER A 954 33.82 -1.44 15.37
N ILE A 955 32.90 -1.53 16.33
CA ILE A 955 33.02 -0.81 17.61
C ILE A 955 34.30 -1.22 18.37
N LYS A 956 34.62 -2.53 18.43
CA LYS A 956 35.89 -3.02 18.99
C LYS A 956 37.11 -2.43 18.24
N GLY A 957 37.03 -2.32 16.91
CA GLY A 957 38.10 -1.74 16.06
C GLY A 957 38.24 -0.21 16.09
N ALA A 958 37.20 0.54 16.45
CA ALA A 958 37.21 2.01 16.51
C ALA A 958 38.01 2.58 17.70
N HIS A 959 38.27 1.76 18.72
CA HIS A 959 39.08 2.08 19.89
C HIS A 959 40.56 1.81 19.62
N ARG A 960 41.46 2.03 20.59
CA ARG A 960 42.83 1.50 20.42
C ARG A 960 42.76 -0.03 20.38
N LYS A 961 43.62 -0.64 19.55
CA LYS A 961 43.73 -2.10 19.46
C LYS A 961 43.93 -2.64 20.88
N ASP A 962 43.12 -3.62 21.27
CA ASP A 962 43.08 -4.25 22.60
C ASP A 962 42.55 -3.39 23.77
N GLU A 963 41.90 -2.24 23.53
CA GLU A 963 41.29 -1.40 24.58
C GLU A 963 39.94 -1.93 25.08
N ILE A 964 39.10 -2.45 24.17
CA ILE A 964 37.83 -3.12 24.54
C ILE A 964 38.09 -4.60 24.78
N GLU A 965 37.71 -5.07 25.97
CA GLU A 965 37.69 -6.49 26.32
C GLU A 965 36.42 -7.15 25.76
N ASP A 966 35.24 -6.55 26.02
CA ASP A 966 33.98 -7.11 25.54
C ASP A 966 32.85 -6.08 25.32
N ILE A 967 31.84 -6.47 24.54
CA ILE A 967 30.64 -5.69 24.20
C ILE A 967 29.41 -6.59 24.27
N ARG A 968 28.34 -6.11 24.91
CA ARG A 968 27.05 -6.81 24.99
C ARG A 968 25.87 -5.87 24.81
N ILE A 969 24.69 -6.42 24.55
CA ILE A 969 23.43 -5.69 24.74
C ILE A 969 23.30 -5.40 26.23
N ALA A 970 22.97 -4.14 26.57
CA ALA A 970 22.88 -3.73 27.96
C ALA A 970 21.77 -4.52 28.68
N GLU A 971 22.11 -5.03 29.86
CA GLU A 971 21.14 -5.64 30.75
C GLU A 971 20.26 -4.54 31.38
N ASN A 972 19.01 -4.90 31.72
CA ASN A 972 18.02 -3.98 32.29
C ASN A 972 18.25 -3.78 33.79
#